data_AF-A0A2M8S694-F1
#
_entry.id   AF-A0A2M8S694-F1
#
_cell.length_a   1.000
_cell.length_b   1.000
_cell.length_c   1.000
_cell.angle_alpha   90.00
_cell.angle_beta   90.00
_cell.angle_gamma   90.00
#
_symmetry.space_group_name_H-M   'P 1'
#
loop_
_entity.id
_entity.type
_entity.pdbx_description
1 polymer ?
#
loop_
_entity_poly.entity_id
_entity_poly.type
_entity_poly.pdbx_seq_one_letter_code
_entity_poly.pdbx_strand_id
1 'polypeptide(L)'
;MIPIHLKLSGFLSYRDAVEIDFTSFDLACISGPNGAGKSSLLDAITWALFGQARKRDDSLVNLQAKAAEVAFTFGYEENIYRVIRSLPRGKTTVLEFQILQSAQHSLSSEQSSVSSDQLPVTSDQFSVFSDQSHAAHRTSHLTPDTWHVARGTWKPLTERTLRDTQARIEQILRLDYDTFVNAAFFLQGKADQFAQQSPGKRKEILSNILGLEIWETYRDRAAERRKSIERKLDSVDGRMQEIEAELAEEEPRKQKLKDLEAQLRQLSAVRRTQETALENLRKAAASQLAAEKARLEEERRGLKEQEKAISDQAGTISELTVQIESAKRSLAEAEQKVVERNALEGNRSAAREGHAKLKAENELLKAEMDELKGRIEQLEAAEGATCPLCGQTLSEEHRQSTLKQLNDEGKERGDRFRANKSGLDDLARRIVEFESQIARLENVERQRLVYSNSVTQLTERIEALKNSIKNWEAAGAMRLNEVETILASEKYTVEAQKPIADLDEAERTLFALQEQENRLNQEVGAARQKVTVLDDLRVRKVRLEAERGEHGLAIGRVKSLERAFGKDGVPALLIEQALPQIESKANELLDRLSDGAMSVRFVTQAAYKDKNRDDLRETLDIRISDGAGARDYEMFSGGEAFRVNFAIRLALSEVLAQRKGARLQTLIIDEGFGSQDAQGRQRLIEAINAVRGDFAKILVITHLDELKDVFPTRIEVEKTERGSVVNIT
;
A
#
# COMPACT_ATOMS: atom_id res chain seq x y z
N MET A 1 -14.93 34.99 55.55
CA MET A 1 -13.79 35.27 56.44
C MET A 1 -14.34 35.69 57.79
N ILE A 2 -13.90 35.01 58.86
CA ILE A 2 -14.27 35.24 60.27
C ILE A 2 -12.97 35.32 61.09
N PRO A 3 -12.62 36.41 61.79
CA PRO A 3 -11.46 36.45 62.68
C PRO A 3 -11.67 35.48 63.85
N ILE A 4 -10.60 34.75 64.20
CA ILE A 4 -10.57 33.83 65.34
C ILE A 4 -9.59 34.38 66.38
N HIS A 5 -8.36 34.68 65.97
CA HIS A 5 -7.31 35.14 66.89
C HIS A 5 -6.33 36.11 66.20
N LEU A 6 -5.94 37.17 66.89
CA LEU A 6 -4.88 38.09 66.47
C LEU A 6 -3.82 38.16 67.57
N LYS A 7 -2.57 37.90 67.20
CA LYS A 7 -1.38 38.18 68.02
C LYS A 7 -0.53 39.23 67.31
N LEU A 8 -0.11 40.26 68.02
CA LEU A 8 0.80 41.27 67.49
C LEU A 8 1.87 41.69 68.51
N SER A 9 3.08 41.99 68.05
CA SER A 9 4.16 42.54 68.87
C SER A 9 5.09 43.42 68.02
N GLY A 10 5.68 44.45 68.61
CA GLY A 10 6.53 45.41 67.91
C GLY A 10 5.87 46.15 66.74
N PHE A 11 4.55 46.09 66.60
CA PHE A 11 3.76 46.62 65.49
C PHE A 11 3.09 47.94 65.86
N LEU A 12 3.44 49.02 65.15
CA LEU A 12 2.93 50.37 65.36
C LEU A 12 3.09 50.84 66.82
N SER A 13 1.99 51.06 67.55
CA SER A 13 2.02 51.49 68.95
C SER A 13 2.15 50.33 69.95
N TYR A 14 1.92 49.08 69.52
CA TYR A 14 2.07 47.87 70.32
C TYR A 14 3.54 47.43 70.31
N ARG A 15 4.29 47.75 71.37
CA ARG A 15 5.69 47.33 71.49
C ARG A 15 5.78 45.92 72.05
N ASP A 16 5.18 45.71 73.22
CA ASP A 16 5.12 44.41 73.89
C ASP A 16 4.00 43.56 73.24
N ALA A 17 3.96 42.25 73.51
CA ALA A 17 3.04 41.34 72.82
C ALA A 17 1.60 41.46 73.33
N VAL A 18 0.64 41.52 72.40
CA VAL A 18 -0.80 41.57 72.66
C VAL A 18 -1.50 40.45 71.88
N GLU A 19 -2.49 39.83 72.52
CA GLU A 19 -3.33 38.76 71.95
C GLU A 19 -4.81 39.13 72.12
N ILE A 20 -5.60 38.89 71.07
CA ILE A 20 -7.05 39.14 71.03
C ILE A 20 -7.74 37.90 70.50
N ASP A 21 -8.58 37.29 71.35
CA ASP A 21 -9.50 36.23 70.99
C ASP A 21 -10.82 36.84 70.51
N PHE A 22 -11.19 36.58 69.26
CA PHE A 22 -12.45 37.03 68.67
C PHE A 22 -13.58 36.02 68.84
N THR A 23 -13.31 34.81 69.34
CA THR A 23 -14.33 33.76 69.47
C THR A 23 -15.35 34.07 70.56
N SER A 24 -14.96 34.82 71.59
CA SER A 24 -15.74 35.18 72.78
C SER A 24 -16.92 36.12 72.55
N PHE A 25 -16.97 36.85 71.42
CA PHE A 25 -18.03 37.80 71.09
C PHE A 25 -18.40 37.78 69.61
N ASP A 26 -19.63 38.16 69.28
CA ASP A 26 -20.11 38.41 67.90
C ASP A 26 -20.14 39.91 67.56
N LEU A 27 -20.34 40.79 68.55
CA LEU A 27 -20.33 42.25 68.42
C LEU A 27 -19.45 42.85 69.52
N ALA A 28 -18.40 43.59 69.15
CA ALA A 28 -17.53 44.27 70.11
C ALA A 28 -17.15 45.70 69.70
N CYS A 29 -16.88 46.55 70.69
CA CYS A 29 -16.41 47.92 70.50
C CYS A 29 -14.93 48.07 70.89
N ILE A 30 -14.08 48.46 69.93
CA ILE A 30 -12.69 48.88 70.20
C ILE A 30 -12.70 50.34 70.60
N SER A 31 -12.35 50.63 71.86
CA SER A 31 -12.45 51.96 72.44
C SER A 31 -11.14 52.40 73.10
N GLY A 32 -11.00 53.71 73.38
CA GLY A 32 -9.78 54.29 73.92
C GLY A 32 -9.41 55.65 73.29
N PRO A 33 -8.47 56.40 73.90
CA PRO A 33 -8.18 57.77 73.49
C PRO A 33 -7.58 57.88 72.08
N ASN A 34 -7.61 59.08 71.53
CA ASN A 34 -7.06 59.34 70.19
C ASN A 34 -5.53 59.10 70.17
N GLY A 35 -5.07 58.35 69.17
CA GLY A 35 -3.68 57.90 69.09
C GLY A 35 -3.29 56.77 70.06
N ALA A 36 -4.24 56.13 70.76
CA ALA A 36 -3.96 55.01 71.67
C ALA A 36 -3.59 53.69 70.97
N GLY A 37 -3.89 53.53 69.67
CA GLY A 37 -3.57 52.31 68.91
C GLY A 37 -4.77 51.50 68.41
N LYS A 38 -6.01 51.96 68.61
CA LYS A 38 -7.25 51.28 68.17
C LYS A 38 -7.19 50.83 66.70
N SER A 39 -6.99 51.80 65.82
CA SER A 39 -6.86 51.63 64.37
C SER A 39 -5.69 50.71 63.98
N SER A 40 -4.65 50.62 64.81
CA SER A 40 -3.49 49.76 64.56
C SER A 40 -3.78 48.27 64.76
N LEU A 41 -4.87 47.89 65.45
CA LEU A 41 -5.35 46.50 65.46
C LEU A 41 -5.91 46.09 64.09
N LEU A 42 -6.62 47.01 63.42
CA LEU A 42 -7.13 46.79 62.07
C LEU A 42 -6.01 46.76 61.04
N ASP A 43 -5.05 47.68 61.16
CA ASP A 43 -3.85 47.69 60.31
C ASP A 43 -3.07 46.37 60.44
N ALA A 44 -3.06 45.74 61.62
CA ALA A 44 -2.43 44.44 61.82
C ALA A 44 -3.17 43.33 61.03
N ILE A 45 -4.51 43.30 61.03
CA ILE A 45 -5.30 42.34 60.25
C ILE A 45 -5.09 42.54 58.74
N THR A 46 -5.18 43.78 58.24
CA THR A 46 -4.98 44.04 56.80
C THR A 46 -3.54 43.78 56.37
N TRP A 47 -2.56 44.10 57.23
CA TRP A 47 -1.16 43.80 56.97
C TRP A 47 -0.89 42.31 56.95
N ALA A 48 -1.44 41.54 57.90
CA ALA A 48 -1.30 40.08 57.90
C ALA A 48 -1.86 39.48 56.60
N LEU A 49 -3.08 39.84 56.19
CA LEU A 49 -3.70 39.26 54.99
C LEU A 49 -3.04 39.75 53.67
N PHE A 50 -2.80 41.04 53.52
CA PHE A 50 -2.45 41.65 52.22
C PHE A 50 -1.05 42.26 52.13
N GLY A 51 -0.31 42.28 53.24
CA GLY A 51 0.95 43.04 53.34
C GLY A 51 0.76 44.55 53.33
N GLN A 52 -0.48 45.04 53.39
CA GLN A 52 -0.83 46.46 53.27
C GLN A 52 -1.51 46.99 54.54
N ALA A 53 -1.10 48.19 54.96
CA ALA A 53 -1.64 48.92 56.09
C ALA A 53 -1.70 50.42 55.74
N ARG A 54 -2.35 51.23 56.60
CA ARG A 54 -2.40 52.70 56.40
C ARG A 54 -1.03 53.39 56.45
N LYS A 55 -0.05 52.76 57.09
CA LYS A 55 1.34 53.24 57.22
C LYS A 55 2.28 52.36 56.38
N ARG A 56 3.36 52.97 55.88
CA ARG A 56 4.33 52.30 54.98
C ARG A 56 5.42 51.56 55.77
N ASP A 57 5.93 50.48 55.19
CA ASP A 57 6.81 49.44 55.73
C ASP A 57 7.66 49.82 56.97
N ASP A 58 8.69 50.66 56.83
CA ASP A 58 9.59 50.99 57.96
C ASP A 58 8.89 51.65 59.16
N SER A 59 7.76 52.33 58.93
CA SER A 59 6.95 52.95 59.98
C SER A 59 5.98 51.99 60.66
N LEU A 60 5.91 50.72 60.23
CA LEU A 60 5.17 49.64 60.90
C LEU A 60 5.92 49.08 62.11
N VAL A 61 7.25 49.12 62.12
CA VAL A 61 8.05 48.65 63.26
C VAL A 61 8.11 49.72 64.33
N ASN A 62 7.61 49.41 65.53
CA ASN A 62 7.64 50.28 66.70
C ASN A 62 9.07 50.82 66.94
N LEU A 63 9.20 52.10 67.32
CA LEU A 63 10.50 52.76 67.46
C LEU A 63 11.47 52.02 68.40
N GLN A 64 10.96 51.34 69.43
CA GLN A 64 11.72 50.60 70.44
C GLN A 64 11.79 49.08 70.17
N ALA A 65 11.19 48.58 69.09
CA ALA A 65 11.21 47.15 68.74
C ALA A 65 12.27 46.80 67.68
N LYS A 66 12.72 45.54 67.66
CA LYS A 66 13.66 45.00 66.67
C LYS A 66 12.97 44.46 65.41
N ALA A 67 11.72 44.04 65.54
CA ALA A 67 10.86 43.56 64.48
C ALA A 67 9.40 43.89 64.81
N ALA A 68 8.54 43.98 63.80
CA ALA A 68 7.10 43.86 63.97
C ALA A 68 6.67 42.45 63.57
N GLU A 69 5.87 41.80 64.40
CA GLU A 69 5.30 40.48 64.11
C GLU A 69 3.79 40.51 64.32
N VAL A 70 3.05 39.96 63.35
CA VAL A 70 1.60 39.79 63.42
C VAL A 70 1.24 38.38 62.96
N ALA A 71 0.56 37.62 63.81
CA ALA A 71 -0.04 36.34 63.50
C ALA A 71 -1.57 36.45 63.58
N PHE A 72 -2.25 36.25 62.46
CA PHE A 72 -3.70 36.34 62.34
C PHE A 72 -4.29 34.98 61.94
N THR A 73 -5.28 34.51 62.69
CA THR A 73 -5.98 33.24 62.48
C THR A 73 -7.45 33.52 62.17
N PHE A 74 -7.99 32.89 61.12
CA PHE A 74 -9.34 33.14 60.64
C PHE A 74 -10.00 31.90 60.01
N GLY A 75 -11.33 31.86 60.04
CA GLY A 75 -12.14 30.88 59.32
C GLY A 75 -12.53 31.38 57.91
N TYR A 76 -12.47 30.53 56.90
CA TYR A 76 -12.90 30.80 55.52
C TYR A 76 -13.26 29.49 54.81
N GLU A 77 -14.41 29.41 54.12
CA GLU A 77 -14.91 28.21 53.41
C GLU A 77 -14.68 26.91 54.22
N GLU A 78 -15.25 26.83 55.44
CA GLU A 78 -15.16 25.70 56.40
C GLU A 78 -13.75 25.35 56.93
N ASN A 79 -12.71 26.03 56.45
CA ASN A 79 -11.32 25.81 56.83
C ASN A 79 -10.81 26.90 57.78
N ILE A 80 -9.85 26.56 58.63
CA ILE A 80 -9.15 27.51 59.51
C ILE A 80 -7.75 27.76 58.97
N TYR A 81 -7.41 29.03 58.76
CA TYR A 81 -6.15 29.49 58.22
C TYR A 81 -5.39 30.36 59.22
N ARG A 82 -4.06 30.37 59.10
CA ARG A 82 -3.17 31.26 59.85
C ARG A 82 -2.17 31.92 58.90
N VAL A 83 -2.07 33.24 58.98
CA VAL A 83 -1.03 34.02 58.31
C VAL A 83 -0.14 34.64 59.38
N ILE A 84 1.18 34.52 59.22
CA ILE A 84 2.18 35.14 60.09
C ILE A 84 3.06 36.04 59.23
N ARG A 85 3.17 37.32 59.58
CA ARG A 85 4.15 38.23 58.99
C ARG A 85 5.11 38.74 60.05
N SER A 86 6.39 38.71 59.72
CA SER A 86 7.46 39.30 60.52
C SER A 86 8.28 40.25 59.66
N LEU A 87 8.40 41.50 60.10
CA LEU A 87 9.22 42.54 59.47
C LEU A 87 10.32 42.95 60.47
N PRO A 88 11.52 42.33 60.41
CA PRO A 88 12.67 42.79 61.15
C PRO A 88 13.13 44.15 60.62
N ARG A 89 13.47 45.09 61.51
CA ARG A 89 13.88 46.45 61.11
C ARG A 89 15.08 46.39 60.15
N GLY A 90 14.93 47.03 58.99
CA GLY A 90 15.95 47.05 57.93
C GLY A 90 16.15 45.72 57.19
N LYS A 91 15.20 44.79 57.26
CA LYS A 91 15.21 43.53 56.50
C LYS A 91 13.91 43.35 55.71
N THR A 92 13.92 42.41 54.78
CA THR A 92 12.71 41.99 54.04
C THR A 92 11.70 41.30 54.95
N THR A 93 10.42 41.58 54.74
CA THR A 93 9.30 40.86 55.37
C THR A 93 9.38 39.35 55.12
N VAL A 94 9.14 38.56 56.16
CA VAL A 94 8.88 37.12 56.09
C VAL A 94 7.37 36.91 56.17
N LEU A 95 6.85 36.02 55.33
CA LEU A 95 5.44 35.65 55.25
C LEU A 95 5.31 34.14 55.35
N GLU A 96 4.61 33.64 56.36
CA GLU A 96 4.15 32.26 56.45
C GLU A 96 2.63 32.19 56.32
N PHE A 97 2.15 31.17 55.61
CA PHE A 97 0.73 30.91 55.45
C PHE A 97 0.44 29.42 55.67
N GLN A 98 -0.58 29.11 56.45
CA GLN A 98 -0.83 27.76 56.97
C GLN A 98 -2.34 27.48 57.03
N ILE A 99 -2.71 26.21 56.94
CA ILE A 99 -4.08 25.70 57.11
C ILE A 99 -4.10 24.66 58.23
N LEU A 100 -5.14 24.69 59.08
CA LEU A 100 -5.34 23.72 60.14
C LEU A 100 -6.03 22.47 59.56
N GLN A 101 -5.35 21.33 59.55
CA GLN A 101 -5.97 20.05 59.19
C GLN A 101 -6.55 19.38 60.43
N SER A 102 -7.81 18.94 60.37
CA SER A 102 -8.44 18.13 61.41
C SER A 102 -7.87 16.70 61.41
N ALA A 103 -7.74 16.10 62.59
CA ALA A 103 -7.11 14.78 62.77
C ALA A 103 -7.89 13.58 62.19
N GLN A 104 -8.96 13.79 61.41
CA GLN A 104 -9.79 12.73 60.82
C GLN A 104 -9.56 12.49 59.31
N HIS A 105 -8.70 13.27 58.65
CA HIS A 105 -8.51 13.18 57.19
C HIS A 105 -7.26 12.41 56.72
N SER A 106 -6.66 11.57 57.56
CA SER A 106 -5.44 10.79 57.23
C SER A 106 -5.69 9.37 56.70
N LEU A 107 -6.93 9.02 56.32
CA LEU A 107 -7.32 7.67 55.87
C LEU A 107 -8.26 7.67 54.64
N SER A 108 -7.98 8.48 53.60
CA SER A 108 -8.71 8.40 52.33
C SER A 108 -7.98 9.04 51.13
N SER A 109 -6.77 8.61 50.79
CA SER A 109 -6.14 8.97 49.50
C SER A 109 -5.05 8.01 48.99
N GLU A 110 -5.23 6.70 49.19
CA GLU A 110 -4.54 5.68 48.40
C GLU A 110 -5.56 4.63 47.97
N GLN A 111 -5.41 4.10 46.75
CA GLN A 111 -6.40 3.30 46.01
C GLN A 111 -7.60 4.15 45.51
N SER A 112 -8.13 3.98 44.28
CA SER A 112 -7.91 2.94 43.28
C SER A 112 -8.02 3.47 41.84
N SER A 113 -7.12 3.02 40.96
CA SER A 113 -7.33 2.96 39.51
C SER A 113 -8.07 1.67 39.11
N VAL A 114 -8.40 1.55 37.81
CA VAL A 114 -9.03 0.37 37.14
C VAL A 114 -10.58 0.39 37.11
N SER A 115 -11.14 -0.40 36.19
CA SER A 115 -12.29 -0.06 35.35
C SER A 115 -13.51 -0.99 35.48
N SER A 116 -14.54 -0.60 34.72
CA SER A 116 -15.49 -1.47 33.98
C SER A 116 -16.53 -2.32 34.72
N ASP A 117 -17.77 -2.06 34.33
CA ASP A 117 -18.88 -2.98 34.06
C ASP A 117 -19.76 -3.60 35.17
N GLN A 118 -21.05 -3.28 34.98
CA GLN A 118 -22.24 -4.14 35.07
C GLN A 118 -22.87 -4.54 36.42
N LEU A 119 -24.17 -4.20 36.45
CA LEU A 119 -25.27 -4.56 37.36
C LEU A 119 -25.51 -6.10 37.44
N PRO A 120 -26.50 -6.55 38.24
CA PRO A 120 -26.77 -6.34 39.67
C PRO A 120 -26.90 -7.73 40.36
N VAL A 121 -27.55 -7.86 41.54
CA VAL A 121 -28.50 -8.95 41.94
C VAL A 121 -28.59 -9.16 43.47
N THR A 122 -29.80 -8.86 43.98
CA THR A 122 -30.58 -9.42 45.10
C THR A 122 -30.04 -9.69 46.52
N SER A 123 -30.83 -9.15 47.46
CA SER A 123 -31.49 -9.82 48.61
C SER A 123 -30.73 -10.20 49.88
N ASP A 124 -31.38 -9.81 50.98
CA ASP A 124 -31.50 -10.53 52.25
C ASP A 124 -30.25 -10.57 53.18
N GLN A 125 -30.36 -10.48 54.51
CA GLN A 125 -31.55 -10.63 55.37
C GLN A 125 -31.31 -10.04 56.80
N PHE A 126 -32.39 -9.89 57.59
CA PHE A 126 -32.47 -9.49 59.03
C PHE A 126 -31.94 -8.07 59.38
N SER A 127 -32.75 -7.08 59.79
CA SER A 127 -33.69 -6.97 60.95
C SER A 127 -32.99 -7.14 62.31
N VAL A 128 -33.17 -6.25 63.29
CA VAL A 128 -34.36 -6.09 64.15
C VAL A 128 -34.29 -4.74 64.92
N PHE A 129 -35.44 -4.05 65.07
CA PHE A 129 -35.93 -3.17 66.18
C PHE A 129 -34.93 -2.42 67.11
N SER A 130 -35.13 -1.19 67.61
CA SER A 130 -36.19 -0.14 67.54
C SER A 130 -35.64 1.14 68.23
N ASP A 131 -36.32 2.27 68.47
CA ASP A 131 -37.73 2.67 68.35
C ASP A 131 -37.90 4.22 68.16
N GLN A 132 -39.15 4.64 67.96
CA GLN A 132 -39.80 5.95 68.16
C GLN A 132 -39.04 7.14 68.79
N SER A 133 -39.02 8.28 68.08
CA SER A 133 -39.93 9.44 68.31
C SER A 133 -39.32 10.86 68.18
N HIS A 134 -40.15 11.72 67.59
CA HIS A 134 -40.29 13.18 67.74
C HIS A 134 -39.12 14.17 67.66
N ALA A 135 -39.27 15.02 66.65
CA ALA A 135 -38.74 16.37 66.51
C ALA A 135 -38.83 17.26 67.77
N ALA A 136 -37.80 18.08 67.98
CA ALA A 136 -37.93 19.43 68.51
C ALA A 136 -36.68 20.28 68.18
N HIS A 137 -36.87 21.60 68.08
CA HIS A 137 -35.80 22.60 67.95
C HIS A 137 -34.72 22.44 69.04
N ARG A 138 -33.45 22.67 68.68
CA ARG A 138 -32.38 22.99 69.63
C ARG A 138 -31.52 24.15 69.15
N THR A 139 -31.88 25.33 69.59
CA THR A 139 -30.90 26.37 69.96
C THR A 139 -30.24 25.96 71.28
N SER A 140 -28.92 25.84 71.30
CA SER A 140 -28.11 25.74 72.52
C SER A 140 -26.67 26.13 72.18
N HIS A 141 -26.29 27.39 72.41
CA HIS A 141 -25.61 27.81 73.65
C HIS A 141 -24.28 27.08 73.87
N LEU A 142 -23.20 27.71 73.40
CA LEU A 142 -21.85 27.44 73.89
C LEU A 142 -21.66 28.20 75.20
N THR A 143 -21.35 27.48 76.28
CA THR A 143 -20.96 28.06 77.58
C THR A 143 -19.45 28.33 77.62
N PRO A 144 -18.97 29.29 78.41
CA PRO A 144 -17.57 29.71 78.38
C PRO A 144 -16.69 28.81 79.25
N ASP A 145 -15.84 28.00 78.61
CA ASP A 145 -14.69 27.36 79.27
C ASP A 145 -13.51 27.19 78.29
N THR A 146 -12.33 27.57 78.77
CA THR A 146 -10.95 27.38 78.25
C THR A 146 -10.71 26.80 76.85
N TRP A 147 -10.04 27.59 76.00
CA TRP A 147 -9.25 27.23 74.81
C TRP A 147 -9.17 25.74 74.40
N HIS A 148 -10.00 25.36 73.43
CA HIS A 148 -9.87 24.09 72.70
C HIS A 148 -9.60 24.31 71.20
N VAL A 149 -8.39 24.78 70.88
CA VAL A 149 -7.74 24.43 69.60
C VAL A 149 -7.23 22.97 69.73
N ALA A 150 -8.17 22.04 69.90
CA ALA A 150 -7.88 20.65 70.21
C ALA A 150 -8.01 19.77 68.96
N ARG A 151 -6.88 19.15 68.57
CA ARG A 151 -6.75 18.10 67.53
C ARG A 151 -6.76 18.56 66.05
N GLY A 152 -5.88 19.51 65.73
CA GLY A 152 -5.46 19.75 64.34
C GLY A 152 -3.97 20.10 64.20
N THR A 153 -3.38 19.83 63.04
CA THR A 153 -2.00 20.17 62.71
C THR A 153 -1.94 21.29 61.66
N TRP A 154 -1.01 22.23 61.84
CA TRP A 154 -0.79 23.31 60.88
C TRP A 154 0.04 22.80 59.68
N LYS A 155 -0.60 22.69 58.51
CA LYS A 155 0.08 22.39 57.25
C LYS A 155 0.50 23.70 56.56
N PRO A 156 1.76 23.84 56.12
CA PRO A 156 2.19 25.02 55.37
C PRO A 156 1.53 25.07 53.98
N LEU A 157 1.11 26.28 53.62
CA LEU A 157 0.68 26.74 52.31
C LEU A 157 1.58 27.88 51.79
N THR A 158 2.71 28.13 52.47
CA THR A 158 3.76 29.07 52.04
C THR A 158 4.41 28.60 50.74
N GLU A 159 4.51 29.49 49.76
CA GLU A 159 5.16 29.25 48.48
C GLU A 159 6.64 29.66 48.52
N ARG A 160 7.38 29.42 47.41
CA ARG A 160 8.82 29.72 47.32
C ARG A 160 9.19 31.19 47.47
N THR A 161 8.26 32.11 47.18
CA THR A 161 8.48 33.55 47.30
C THR A 161 7.35 34.22 48.07
N LEU A 162 7.63 35.41 48.63
CA LEU A 162 6.61 36.25 49.26
C LEU A 162 5.49 36.60 48.27
N ARG A 163 5.83 36.89 47.00
CA ARG A 163 4.85 37.25 45.96
C ARG A 163 3.92 36.08 45.63
N ASP A 164 4.46 34.88 45.50
CA ASP A 164 3.64 33.69 45.20
C ASP A 164 2.76 33.33 46.40
N THR A 165 3.27 33.47 47.63
CA THR A 165 2.49 33.26 48.85
C THR A 165 1.40 34.31 49.00
N GLN A 166 1.68 35.57 48.65
CA GLN A 166 0.69 36.65 48.61
C GLN A 166 -0.44 36.34 47.63
N ALA A 167 -0.08 35.98 46.38
CA ALA A 167 -1.04 35.57 45.37
C ALA A 167 -1.85 34.33 45.81
N ARG A 168 -1.25 33.40 46.56
CA ARG A 168 -1.93 32.22 47.10
C ARG A 168 -2.99 32.59 48.15
N ILE A 169 -2.70 33.56 49.03
CA ILE A 169 -3.67 34.09 50.00
C ILE A 169 -4.83 34.79 49.26
N GLU A 170 -4.54 35.66 48.30
CA GLU A 170 -5.55 36.38 47.51
C GLU A 170 -6.44 35.43 46.69
N GLN A 171 -5.86 34.38 46.09
CA GLN A 171 -6.60 33.34 45.37
C GLN A 171 -7.55 32.53 46.28
N ILE A 172 -7.17 32.28 47.53
CA ILE A 172 -8.01 31.53 48.49
C ILE A 172 -9.12 32.43 49.02
N LEU A 173 -8.82 33.66 49.41
CA LEU A 173 -9.81 34.65 49.83
C LEU A 173 -10.74 35.10 48.68
N ARG A 174 -10.28 34.95 47.43
CA ARG A 174 -10.89 35.50 46.20
C ARG A 174 -11.21 36.98 46.34
N LEU A 175 -10.30 37.71 46.97
CA LEU A 175 -10.41 39.13 47.29
C LEU A 175 -8.99 39.71 47.32
N ASP A 176 -8.81 40.85 46.65
CA ASP A 176 -7.64 41.70 46.84
C ASP A 176 -7.86 42.68 48.01
N TYR A 177 -6.82 43.44 48.34
CA TYR A 177 -6.87 44.44 49.42
C TYR A 177 -7.97 45.49 49.21
N ASP A 178 -8.11 46.03 47.99
CA ASP A 178 -9.08 47.08 47.69
C ASP A 178 -10.51 46.57 47.82
N THR A 179 -10.79 45.36 47.33
CA THR A 179 -12.11 44.72 47.42
C THR A 179 -12.43 44.36 48.87
N PHE A 180 -11.47 43.82 49.61
CA PHE A 180 -11.61 43.51 51.04
C PHE A 180 -11.89 44.76 51.89
N VAL A 181 -11.15 45.86 51.64
CA VAL A 181 -11.39 47.13 52.34
C VAL A 181 -12.76 47.71 51.97
N ASN A 182 -13.11 47.80 50.68
CA ASN A 182 -14.39 48.39 50.27
C ASN A 182 -15.62 47.57 50.68
N ALA A 183 -15.49 46.25 50.92
CA ALA A 183 -16.61 45.36 51.25
C ALA A 183 -16.73 44.95 52.72
N ALA A 184 -15.66 45.05 53.53
CA ALA A 184 -15.69 44.68 54.96
C ALA A 184 -15.17 45.75 55.93
N PHE A 185 -14.45 46.79 55.48
CA PHE A 185 -13.85 47.80 56.35
C PHE A 185 -14.33 49.22 56.01
N PHE A 186 -15.11 49.82 56.90
CA PHE A 186 -15.31 51.26 56.93
C PHE A 186 -14.09 51.88 57.60
N LEU A 187 -13.07 52.25 56.84
CA LEU A 187 -11.92 52.96 57.40
C LEU A 187 -12.23 54.46 57.57
N GLN A 188 -11.75 55.05 58.66
CA GLN A 188 -11.83 56.48 58.92
C GLN A 188 -11.30 57.30 57.74
N GLY A 189 -12.09 58.27 57.25
CA GLY A 189 -11.76 59.08 56.07
C GLY A 189 -11.78 58.33 54.73
N LYS A 190 -12.37 57.12 54.68
CA LYS A 190 -12.58 56.31 53.47
C LYS A 190 -13.95 55.62 53.44
N ALA A 191 -14.91 56.07 54.26
CA ALA A 191 -16.27 55.53 54.29
C ALA A 191 -17.01 55.71 52.94
N ASP A 192 -16.57 56.69 52.18
CA ASP A 192 -17.00 57.13 50.85
C ASP A 192 -16.28 56.46 49.68
N GLN A 193 -15.24 55.65 49.94
CA GLN A 193 -14.34 55.10 48.91
C GLN A 193 -15.04 54.22 47.85
N PHE A 194 -16.28 53.74 48.04
CA PHE A 194 -17.04 53.07 46.97
C PHE A 194 -17.84 54.08 46.14
N ALA A 195 -18.66 54.91 46.80
CA ALA A 195 -19.52 55.86 46.11
C ALA A 195 -18.74 56.96 45.38
N GLN A 196 -17.50 57.29 45.78
CA GLN A 196 -16.65 58.25 45.07
C GLN A 196 -15.85 57.67 43.89
N GLN A 197 -15.86 56.35 43.65
CA GLN A 197 -15.14 55.79 42.49
C GLN A 197 -15.78 56.20 41.17
N SER A 198 -14.98 56.17 40.09
CA SER A 198 -15.54 56.26 38.75
C SER A 198 -16.53 55.11 38.49
N PRO A 199 -17.57 55.30 37.66
CA PRO A 199 -18.58 54.26 37.43
C PRO A 199 -18.01 52.93 36.91
N GLY A 200 -16.94 53.00 36.10
CA GLY A 200 -16.20 51.83 35.65
C GLY A 200 -15.52 51.06 36.80
N LYS A 201 -14.88 51.77 37.73
CA LYS A 201 -14.25 51.15 38.91
C LYS A 201 -15.29 50.67 39.93
N ARG A 202 -16.47 51.32 40.06
CA ARG A 202 -17.61 50.78 40.83
C ARG A 202 -18.08 49.44 40.25
N LYS A 203 -18.24 49.33 38.91
CA LYS A 203 -18.62 48.08 38.22
C LYS A 203 -17.55 46.98 38.37
N GLU A 204 -16.27 47.34 38.30
CA GLU A 204 -15.15 46.43 38.55
C GLU A 204 -15.14 45.89 39.99
N ILE A 205 -15.26 46.76 41.00
CA ILE A 205 -15.35 46.36 42.40
C ILE A 205 -16.53 45.39 42.62
N LEU A 206 -17.71 45.71 42.08
CA LEU A 206 -18.88 44.82 42.12
C LEU A 206 -18.64 43.48 41.41
N SER A 207 -17.95 43.48 40.26
CA SER A 207 -17.59 42.25 39.55
C SER A 207 -16.70 41.33 40.40
N ASN A 208 -15.68 41.88 41.05
CA ASN A 208 -14.76 41.12 41.91
C ASN A 208 -15.49 40.60 43.16
N ILE A 209 -16.27 41.48 43.80
CA ILE A 209 -17.17 41.18 44.92
C ILE A 209 -18.13 40.03 44.61
N LEU A 210 -18.81 40.07 43.46
CA LEU A 210 -19.75 39.05 42.99
C LEU A 210 -19.05 37.79 42.46
N GLY A 211 -17.71 37.83 42.32
CA GLY A 211 -16.90 36.69 41.92
C GLY A 211 -16.90 36.38 40.43
N LEU A 212 -17.16 37.38 39.58
CA LEU A 212 -17.39 37.20 38.15
C LEU A 212 -16.10 37.01 37.32
N GLU A 213 -14.93 37.13 37.94
CA GLU A 213 -13.60 36.87 37.34
C GLU A 213 -13.50 35.48 36.68
N ILE A 214 -14.23 34.48 37.18
CA ILE A 214 -14.22 33.12 36.61
C ILE A 214 -14.77 33.07 35.17
N TRP A 215 -15.65 34.00 34.80
CA TRP A 215 -16.17 34.10 33.43
C TRP A 215 -15.09 34.51 32.42
N GLU A 216 -14.11 35.34 32.83
CA GLU A 216 -12.94 35.65 32.01
C GLU A 216 -12.09 34.40 31.74
N THR A 217 -11.90 33.55 32.75
CA THR A 217 -11.25 32.24 32.58
C THR A 217 -12.02 31.32 31.62
N TYR A 218 -13.35 31.31 31.68
CA TYR A 218 -14.17 30.53 30.75
C TYR A 218 -14.14 31.08 29.31
N ARG A 219 -14.15 32.41 29.15
CA ARG A 219 -13.99 33.09 27.86
C ARG A 219 -12.67 32.70 27.21
N ASP A 220 -11.58 32.76 27.96
CA ASP A 220 -10.24 32.51 27.41
C ASP A 220 -10.07 31.04 27.03
N ARG A 221 -10.61 30.10 27.83
CA ARG A 221 -10.69 28.67 27.45
C ARG A 221 -11.56 28.43 26.21
N ALA A 222 -12.65 29.17 26.03
CA ALA A 222 -13.45 29.11 24.81
C ALA A 222 -12.66 29.63 23.60
N ALA A 223 -11.94 30.74 23.74
CA ALA A 223 -11.08 31.29 22.69
C ALA A 223 -9.95 30.33 22.29
N GLU A 224 -9.30 29.66 23.25
CA GLU A 224 -8.32 28.60 22.98
C GLU A 224 -8.95 27.40 22.25
N ARG A 225 -10.12 26.94 22.69
CA ARG A 225 -10.83 25.84 22.04
C ARG A 225 -11.24 26.19 20.61
N ARG A 226 -11.68 27.42 20.36
CA ARG A 226 -11.98 27.93 19.01
C ARG A 226 -10.74 27.90 18.13
N LYS A 227 -9.62 28.50 18.58
CA LYS A 227 -8.34 28.49 17.84
C LYS A 227 -7.87 27.06 17.52
N SER A 228 -8.11 26.11 18.43
CA SER A 228 -7.78 24.70 18.19
C SER A 228 -8.65 24.04 17.12
N ILE A 229 -9.90 24.47 16.93
CA ILE A 229 -10.79 23.95 15.88
C ILE A 229 -10.52 24.67 14.55
N GLU A 230 -10.28 25.98 14.58
CA GLU A 230 -9.87 26.76 13.40
C GLU A 230 -8.62 26.15 12.73
N ARG A 231 -7.58 25.80 13.50
CA ARG A 231 -6.39 25.09 12.96
C ARG A 231 -6.70 23.72 12.32
N LYS A 232 -7.76 23.03 12.76
CA LYS A 232 -8.20 21.76 12.13
C LYS A 232 -8.95 22.04 10.84
N LEU A 233 -9.80 23.06 10.83
CA LEU A 233 -10.48 23.53 9.63
C LEU A 233 -9.47 23.94 8.55
N ASP A 234 -8.45 24.73 8.91
CA ASP A 234 -7.37 25.12 7.98
C ASP A 234 -6.65 23.89 7.37
N SER A 235 -6.42 22.84 8.17
CA SER A 235 -5.82 21.59 7.70
C SER A 235 -6.75 20.77 6.79
N VAL A 236 -8.05 20.79 7.04
CA VAL A 236 -9.06 20.17 6.16
C VAL A 236 -9.17 20.94 4.85
N ASP A 237 -9.24 22.27 4.90
CA ASP A 237 -9.32 23.14 3.72
C ASP A 237 -8.07 23.00 2.83
N GLY A 238 -6.86 22.94 3.41
CA GLY A 238 -5.62 22.65 2.66
C GLY A 238 -5.64 21.29 1.95
N ARG A 239 -6.07 20.23 2.66
CA ARG A 239 -6.24 18.88 2.07
C ARG A 239 -7.30 18.83 0.98
N MET A 240 -8.34 19.68 1.08
CA MET A 240 -9.34 19.83 0.03
C MET A 240 -8.78 20.54 -1.20
N GLN A 241 -7.98 21.60 -1.03
CA GLN A 241 -7.33 22.31 -2.14
C GLN A 241 -6.37 21.41 -2.93
N GLU A 242 -5.59 20.56 -2.27
CA GLU A 242 -4.76 19.54 -2.92
C GLU A 242 -5.59 18.60 -3.81
N ILE A 243 -6.75 18.14 -3.30
CA ILE A 243 -7.67 17.26 -4.02
C ILE A 243 -8.33 18.00 -5.20
N GLU A 244 -8.72 19.27 -5.02
CA GLU A 244 -9.31 20.06 -6.09
C GLU A 244 -8.32 20.35 -7.23
N ALA A 245 -7.04 20.57 -6.92
CA ALA A 245 -5.98 20.68 -7.92
C ALA A 245 -5.77 19.38 -8.70
N GLU A 246 -5.77 18.22 -8.02
CA GLU A 246 -5.69 16.91 -8.68
C GLU A 246 -6.92 16.59 -9.55
N LEU A 247 -8.13 17.01 -9.12
CA LEU A 247 -9.36 16.82 -9.89
C LEU A 247 -9.47 17.78 -11.09
N ALA A 248 -8.84 18.96 -11.05
CA ALA A 248 -8.77 19.87 -12.20
C ALA A 248 -8.01 19.26 -13.40
N GLU A 249 -7.09 18.34 -13.14
CA GLU A 249 -6.33 17.59 -14.15
C GLU A 249 -7.11 16.40 -14.76
N GLU A 250 -8.41 16.23 -14.46
CA GLU A 250 -9.21 15.10 -14.93
C GLU A 250 -9.29 14.99 -16.46
N GLU A 251 -9.73 16.05 -17.13
CA GLU A 251 -9.90 16.05 -18.58
C GLU A 251 -8.58 15.87 -19.36
N PRO A 252 -7.45 16.54 -19.04
CA PRO A 252 -6.18 16.24 -19.70
C PRO A 252 -5.68 14.82 -19.43
N ARG A 253 -5.91 14.24 -18.23
CA ARG A 253 -5.58 12.83 -17.93
C ARG A 253 -6.42 11.85 -18.76
N LYS A 254 -7.74 12.07 -18.87
CA LYS A 254 -8.64 11.26 -19.70
C LYS A 254 -8.29 11.35 -21.18
N GLN A 255 -8.04 12.56 -21.70
CA GLN A 255 -7.69 12.76 -23.09
C GLN A 255 -6.36 12.07 -23.42
N LYS A 256 -5.33 12.22 -22.57
CA LYS A 256 -4.06 11.50 -22.72
C LYS A 256 -4.24 9.97 -22.70
N LEU A 257 -5.08 9.43 -21.80
CA LEU A 257 -5.38 7.99 -21.79
C LEU A 257 -6.03 7.55 -23.10
N LYS A 258 -7.03 8.29 -23.60
CA LYS A 258 -7.72 8.01 -24.87
C LYS A 258 -6.77 8.03 -26.06
N ASP A 259 -5.83 8.97 -26.11
CA ASP A 259 -4.83 9.07 -27.18
C ASP A 259 -3.82 7.90 -27.13
N LEU A 260 -3.33 7.54 -25.94
CA LEU A 260 -2.46 6.36 -25.75
C LEU A 260 -3.18 5.05 -26.09
N GLU A 261 -4.46 4.89 -25.69
CA GLU A 261 -5.27 3.73 -26.08
C GLU A 261 -5.50 3.65 -27.60
N ALA A 262 -5.65 4.79 -28.29
CA ALA A 262 -5.78 4.83 -29.74
C ALA A 262 -4.48 4.44 -30.45
N GLN A 263 -3.33 4.96 -29.99
CA GLN A 263 -2.00 4.58 -30.48
C GLN A 263 -1.74 3.08 -30.26
N LEU A 264 -2.10 2.55 -29.08
CA LEU A 264 -1.93 1.14 -28.76
C LEU A 264 -2.74 0.26 -29.73
N ARG A 265 -4.01 0.59 -29.97
CA ARG A 265 -4.86 -0.16 -30.94
C ARG A 265 -4.26 -0.16 -32.35
N GLN A 266 -3.68 0.96 -32.80
CA GLN A 266 -3.02 1.04 -34.10
C GLN A 266 -1.75 0.16 -34.12
N LEU A 267 -0.90 0.25 -33.11
CA LEU A 267 0.34 -0.51 -33.02
C LEU A 267 0.10 -2.02 -32.90
N SER A 268 -0.85 -2.46 -32.07
CA SER A 268 -1.29 -3.85 -31.98
C SER A 268 -1.80 -4.39 -33.31
N ALA A 269 -2.50 -3.58 -34.10
CA ALA A 269 -2.97 -3.97 -35.44
C ALA A 269 -1.79 -4.16 -36.41
N VAL A 270 -0.84 -3.22 -36.46
CA VAL A 270 0.38 -3.32 -37.28
C VAL A 270 1.20 -4.56 -36.90
N ARG A 271 1.43 -4.77 -35.59
CA ARG A 271 2.13 -5.95 -35.08
C ARG A 271 1.45 -7.25 -35.50
N ARG A 272 0.12 -7.34 -35.39
CA ARG A 272 -0.65 -8.53 -35.80
C ARG A 272 -0.58 -8.78 -37.31
N THR A 273 -0.53 -7.73 -38.14
CA THR A 273 -0.29 -7.90 -39.58
C THR A 273 1.12 -8.41 -39.88
N GLN A 274 2.15 -7.90 -39.18
CA GLN A 274 3.53 -8.36 -39.32
C GLN A 274 3.71 -9.82 -38.85
N GLU A 275 3.07 -10.20 -37.75
CA GLU A 275 3.04 -11.57 -37.21
C GLU A 275 2.43 -12.56 -38.21
N THR A 276 1.33 -12.16 -38.86
CA THR A 276 0.70 -12.96 -39.92
C THR A 276 1.59 -13.05 -41.17
N ALA A 277 2.27 -11.97 -41.55
CA ALA A 277 3.21 -11.97 -42.67
C ALA A 277 4.42 -12.88 -42.42
N LEU A 278 5.00 -12.84 -41.21
CA LEU A 278 6.08 -13.72 -40.79
C LEU A 278 5.67 -15.19 -40.82
N GLU A 279 4.47 -15.54 -40.33
CA GLU A 279 4.00 -16.93 -40.39
C GLU A 279 3.81 -17.42 -41.82
N ASN A 280 3.35 -16.56 -42.73
CA ASN A 280 3.24 -16.87 -44.16
C ASN A 280 4.63 -17.05 -44.81
N LEU A 281 5.62 -16.22 -44.48
CA LEU A 281 7.01 -16.39 -44.92
C LEU A 281 7.60 -17.71 -44.43
N ARG A 282 7.39 -18.08 -43.15
CA ARG A 282 7.84 -19.36 -42.58
C ARG A 282 7.22 -20.55 -43.32
N LYS A 283 5.92 -20.50 -43.63
CA LYS A 283 5.23 -21.53 -44.41
C LYS A 283 5.74 -21.61 -45.85
N ALA A 284 6.01 -20.49 -46.50
CA ALA A 284 6.56 -20.44 -47.86
C ALA A 284 7.97 -21.06 -47.92
N ALA A 285 8.86 -20.66 -47.01
CA ALA A 285 10.22 -21.20 -46.91
C ALA A 285 10.22 -22.72 -46.64
N ALA A 286 9.40 -23.18 -45.69
CA ALA A 286 9.25 -24.61 -45.40
C ALA A 286 8.71 -25.41 -46.59
N SER A 287 7.74 -24.84 -47.33
CA SER A 287 7.18 -25.46 -48.54
C SER A 287 8.20 -25.59 -49.68
N GLN A 288 9.02 -24.56 -49.91
CA GLN A 288 10.11 -24.62 -50.88
C GLN A 288 11.16 -25.68 -50.52
N LEU A 289 11.57 -25.73 -49.26
CA LEU A 289 12.53 -26.74 -48.78
C LEU A 289 11.99 -28.16 -48.91
N ALA A 290 10.71 -28.37 -48.60
CA ALA A 290 10.03 -29.66 -48.74
C ALA A 290 9.90 -30.08 -50.21
N ALA A 291 9.61 -29.14 -51.12
CA ALA A 291 9.50 -29.42 -52.55
C ALA A 291 10.84 -29.84 -53.16
N GLU A 292 11.94 -29.14 -52.84
CA GLU A 292 13.26 -29.48 -53.39
C GLU A 292 13.79 -30.80 -52.80
N LYS A 293 13.55 -31.07 -51.51
CA LYS A 293 13.83 -32.37 -50.91
C LYS A 293 13.04 -33.49 -51.58
N ALA A 294 11.74 -33.31 -51.80
CA ALA A 294 10.90 -34.31 -52.46
C ALA A 294 11.36 -34.60 -53.90
N ARG A 295 11.78 -33.58 -54.64
CA ARG A 295 12.37 -33.71 -55.98
C ARG A 295 13.62 -34.57 -55.97
N LEU A 296 14.55 -34.33 -55.04
CA LEU A 296 15.79 -35.11 -54.90
C LEU A 296 15.52 -36.54 -54.39
N GLU A 297 14.54 -36.75 -53.51
CA GLU A 297 14.16 -38.08 -53.04
C GLU A 297 13.48 -38.91 -54.15
N GLU A 298 12.70 -38.28 -55.02
CA GLU A 298 12.11 -38.88 -56.22
C GLU A 298 13.20 -39.25 -57.24
N GLU A 299 14.14 -38.34 -57.52
CA GLU A 299 15.29 -38.60 -58.39
C GLU A 299 16.14 -39.78 -57.87
N ARG A 300 16.44 -39.80 -56.57
CA ARG A 300 17.12 -40.92 -55.91
C ARG A 300 16.33 -42.23 -56.05
N ARG A 301 15.00 -42.21 -55.93
CA ARG A 301 14.16 -43.42 -56.08
C ARG A 301 14.28 -43.99 -57.51
N GLY A 302 14.09 -43.15 -58.52
CA GLY A 302 14.22 -43.56 -59.93
C GLY A 302 15.62 -44.11 -60.25
N LEU A 303 16.67 -43.47 -59.72
CA LEU A 303 18.04 -43.96 -59.88
C LEU A 303 18.29 -45.29 -59.16
N LYS A 304 17.72 -45.55 -57.98
CA LYS A 304 17.83 -46.87 -57.30
C LYS A 304 17.03 -47.97 -57.98
N GLU A 305 15.89 -47.65 -58.60
CA GLU A 305 15.16 -48.60 -59.43
C GLU A 305 15.96 -48.99 -60.68
N GLN A 306 16.66 -48.03 -61.30
CA GLN A 306 17.59 -48.27 -62.39
C GLN A 306 18.83 -49.08 -61.95
N GLU A 307 19.45 -48.75 -60.81
CA GLU A 307 20.54 -49.52 -60.21
C GLU A 307 20.15 -50.99 -60.00
N LYS A 308 18.97 -51.23 -59.42
CA LYS A 308 18.45 -52.59 -59.22
C LYS A 308 18.24 -53.33 -60.54
N ALA A 309 17.61 -52.69 -61.52
CA ALA A 309 17.38 -53.30 -62.84
C ALA A 309 18.70 -53.65 -63.56
N ILE A 310 19.74 -52.85 -63.39
CA ILE A 310 21.08 -53.10 -63.92
C ILE A 310 21.78 -54.25 -63.15
N SER A 311 21.58 -54.36 -61.83
CA SER A 311 22.06 -55.47 -61.01
C SER A 311 21.41 -56.81 -61.41
N ASP A 312 20.08 -56.82 -61.60
CA ASP A 312 19.33 -58.00 -62.07
C ASP A 312 19.80 -58.44 -63.48
N GLN A 313 20.07 -57.46 -64.38
CA GLN A 313 20.67 -57.71 -65.69
C GLN A 313 22.08 -58.31 -65.60
N ALA A 314 22.92 -57.83 -64.68
CA ALA A 314 24.26 -58.38 -64.45
C ALA A 314 24.22 -59.84 -63.98
N GLY A 315 23.24 -60.20 -63.14
CA GLY A 315 22.96 -61.60 -62.79
C GLY A 315 22.67 -62.47 -64.01
N THR A 316 21.81 -61.99 -64.92
CA THR A 316 21.42 -62.71 -66.15
C THR A 316 22.60 -62.99 -67.09
N ILE A 317 23.64 -62.13 -67.10
CA ILE A 317 24.84 -62.35 -67.93
C ILE A 317 25.54 -63.67 -67.56
N SER A 318 25.54 -64.06 -66.28
CA SER A 318 26.17 -65.30 -65.82
C SER A 318 25.50 -66.55 -66.43
N GLU A 319 24.17 -66.58 -66.44
CA GLU A 319 23.37 -67.66 -67.02
C GLU A 319 23.55 -67.75 -68.54
N LEU A 320 23.49 -66.60 -69.22
CA LEU A 320 23.72 -66.52 -70.67
C LEU A 320 25.13 -66.98 -71.05
N THR A 321 26.14 -66.70 -70.22
CA THR A 321 27.53 -67.15 -70.46
C THR A 321 27.62 -68.68 -70.42
N VAL A 322 26.95 -69.34 -69.47
CA VAL A 322 26.89 -70.81 -69.41
C VAL A 322 26.19 -71.38 -70.65
N GLN A 323 25.10 -70.74 -71.10
CA GLN A 323 24.40 -71.15 -72.32
C GLN A 323 25.29 -71.04 -73.57
N ILE A 324 26.05 -69.95 -73.73
CA ILE A 324 27.01 -69.77 -74.84
C ILE A 324 28.04 -70.89 -74.87
N GLU A 325 28.68 -71.22 -73.75
CA GLU A 325 29.71 -72.26 -73.72
C GLU A 325 29.13 -73.66 -74.04
N SER A 326 27.88 -73.93 -73.66
CA SER A 326 27.18 -75.16 -74.06
C SER A 326 26.87 -75.20 -75.56
N ALA A 327 26.49 -74.06 -76.15
CA ALA A 327 26.20 -73.94 -77.57
C ALA A 327 27.48 -74.03 -78.43
N LYS A 328 28.58 -73.42 -77.98
CA LYS A 328 29.91 -73.54 -78.61
C LYS A 328 30.40 -74.99 -78.65
N ARG A 329 30.25 -75.74 -77.55
CA ARG A 329 30.61 -77.17 -77.52
C ARG A 329 29.80 -77.98 -78.53
N SER A 330 28.49 -77.76 -78.56
CA SER A 330 27.57 -78.42 -79.50
C SER A 330 27.87 -78.07 -80.96
N LEU A 331 28.29 -76.83 -81.22
CA LEU A 331 28.74 -76.37 -82.53
C LEU A 331 30.01 -77.10 -82.99
N ALA A 332 31.04 -77.17 -82.14
CA ALA A 332 32.29 -77.84 -82.46
C ALA A 332 32.11 -79.35 -82.75
N GLU A 333 31.25 -80.03 -81.98
CA GLU A 333 30.88 -81.43 -82.25
C GLU A 333 30.15 -81.62 -83.59
N ALA A 334 29.31 -80.65 -83.99
CA ALA A 334 28.65 -80.66 -85.29
C ALA A 334 29.64 -80.39 -86.43
N GLU A 335 30.56 -79.43 -86.27
CA GLU A 335 31.61 -79.11 -87.24
C GLU A 335 32.50 -80.33 -87.55
N GLN A 336 32.94 -81.05 -86.52
CA GLN A 336 33.74 -82.26 -86.68
C GLN A 336 33.00 -83.34 -87.51
N LYS A 337 31.70 -83.53 -87.25
CA LYS A 337 30.85 -84.50 -87.99
C LYS A 337 30.54 -84.06 -89.43
N VAL A 338 30.53 -82.75 -89.74
CA VAL A 338 30.45 -82.25 -91.13
C VAL A 338 31.73 -82.62 -91.91
N VAL A 339 32.90 -82.47 -91.29
CA VAL A 339 34.19 -82.87 -91.90
C VAL A 339 34.21 -84.37 -92.18
N GLU A 340 33.75 -85.19 -91.23
CA GLU A 340 33.59 -86.65 -91.39
C GLU A 340 32.67 -87.00 -92.57
N ARG A 341 31.48 -86.38 -92.66
CA ARG A 341 30.54 -86.59 -93.77
C ARG A 341 31.19 -86.30 -95.12
N ASN A 342 31.86 -85.16 -95.25
CA ASN A 342 32.48 -84.73 -96.50
C ASN A 342 33.59 -85.72 -96.95
N ALA A 343 34.36 -86.28 -96.01
CA ALA A 343 35.36 -87.30 -96.32
C ALA A 343 34.73 -88.61 -96.83
N LEU A 344 33.62 -89.05 -96.22
CA LEU A 344 32.85 -90.22 -96.66
C LEU A 344 32.23 -90.02 -98.04
N GLU A 345 31.73 -88.82 -98.36
CA GLU A 345 31.20 -88.47 -99.68
C GLU A 345 32.29 -88.56 -100.78
N GLY A 346 33.51 -88.11 -100.47
CA GLY A 346 34.67 -88.28 -101.35
C GLY A 346 35.03 -89.74 -101.59
N ASN A 347 35.10 -90.55 -100.52
CA ASN A 347 35.38 -91.99 -100.60
C ASN A 347 34.33 -92.76 -101.42
N ARG A 348 33.04 -92.44 -101.26
CA ARG A 348 31.93 -92.98 -102.08
C ARG A 348 32.11 -92.64 -103.56
N SER A 349 32.52 -91.41 -103.88
CA SER A 349 32.73 -90.98 -105.26
C SER A 349 33.84 -91.79 -105.93
N ALA A 350 34.99 -91.93 -105.27
CA ALA A 350 36.12 -92.71 -105.79
C ALA A 350 35.76 -94.20 -105.98
N ALA A 351 34.99 -94.80 -105.06
CA ALA A 351 34.54 -96.19 -105.19
C ALA A 351 33.59 -96.39 -106.39
N ARG A 352 32.68 -95.45 -106.64
CA ARG A 352 31.78 -95.47 -107.82
C ARG A 352 32.55 -95.37 -109.14
N GLU A 353 33.57 -94.50 -109.20
CA GLU A 353 34.42 -94.33 -110.38
C GLU A 353 35.22 -95.61 -110.70
N GLY A 354 35.83 -96.24 -109.68
CA GLY A 354 36.50 -97.52 -109.83
C GLY A 354 35.56 -98.64 -110.30
N HIS A 355 34.33 -98.69 -109.78
CA HIS A 355 33.32 -99.67 -110.18
C HIS A 355 32.90 -99.48 -111.65
N ALA A 356 32.70 -98.24 -112.10
CA ALA A 356 32.38 -97.94 -113.50
C ALA A 356 33.51 -98.41 -114.45
N LYS A 357 34.77 -98.16 -114.07
CA LYS A 357 35.94 -98.54 -114.88
C LYS A 357 36.10 -100.05 -115.03
N LEU A 358 36.04 -100.81 -113.94
CA LEU A 358 36.14 -102.28 -114.00
C LEU A 358 34.97 -102.93 -114.76
N LYS A 359 33.78 -102.31 -114.76
CA LYS A 359 32.62 -102.79 -115.49
C LYS A 359 32.83 -102.69 -117.00
N ALA A 360 33.30 -101.52 -117.47
CA ALA A 360 33.60 -101.29 -118.88
C ALA A 360 34.72 -102.20 -119.39
N GLU A 361 35.79 -102.40 -118.61
CA GLU A 361 36.87 -103.33 -118.96
C GLU A 361 36.37 -104.78 -119.09
N ASN A 362 35.43 -105.21 -118.24
CA ASN A 362 34.82 -106.54 -118.35
C ASN A 362 33.85 -106.69 -119.51
N GLU A 363 33.08 -105.67 -119.86
CA GLU A 363 32.23 -105.69 -121.05
C GLU A 363 33.07 -105.82 -122.33
N LEU A 364 34.23 -105.14 -122.39
CA LEU A 364 35.19 -105.27 -123.50
C LEU A 364 35.85 -106.65 -123.55
N LEU A 365 36.42 -107.12 -122.43
CA LEU A 365 37.06 -108.45 -122.35
C LEU A 365 36.13 -109.58 -122.76
N LYS A 366 34.83 -109.46 -122.45
CA LYS A 366 33.84 -110.45 -122.87
C LYS A 366 33.65 -110.48 -124.39
N ALA A 367 33.54 -109.32 -125.03
CA ALA A 367 33.44 -109.24 -126.49
C ALA A 367 34.69 -109.81 -127.19
N GLU A 368 35.89 -109.53 -126.67
CA GLU A 368 37.14 -110.08 -127.20
C GLU A 368 37.23 -111.62 -127.05
N MET A 369 36.76 -112.17 -125.94
CA MET A 369 36.69 -113.63 -125.74
C MET A 369 35.71 -114.30 -126.70
N ASP A 370 34.56 -113.68 -126.95
CA ASP A 370 33.55 -114.19 -127.89
C ASP A 370 34.08 -114.17 -129.34
N GLU A 371 34.84 -113.14 -129.76
CA GLU A 371 35.50 -113.10 -131.08
C GLU A 371 36.62 -114.16 -131.20
N LEU A 372 37.49 -114.28 -130.19
CA LEU A 372 38.54 -115.30 -130.16
C LEU A 372 37.98 -116.71 -130.33
N LYS A 373 36.88 -117.02 -129.64
CA LYS A 373 36.21 -118.32 -129.73
C LYS A 373 35.77 -118.62 -131.17
N GLY A 374 35.18 -117.64 -131.86
CA GLY A 374 34.80 -117.78 -133.27
C GLY A 374 35.98 -118.03 -134.21
N ARG A 375 37.16 -117.43 -133.93
CA ARG A 375 38.39 -117.69 -134.70
C ARG A 375 38.95 -119.10 -134.48
N ILE A 376 38.90 -119.60 -133.24
CA ILE A 376 39.34 -120.96 -132.89
C ILE A 376 38.47 -121.98 -133.64
N GLU A 377 37.13 -121.84 -133.55
CA GLU A 377 36.17 -122.74 -134.22
C GLU A 377 36.35 -122.79 -135.74
N GLN A 378 36.70 -121.66 -136.39
CA GLN A 378 36.98 -121.62 -137.84
C GLN A 378 38.29 -122.32 -138.24
N LEU A 379 39.33 -122.26 -137.40
CA LEU A 379 40.64 -122.88 -137.68
C LEU A 379 40.67 -124.39 -137.42
N GLU A 380 39.75 -124.91 -136.60
CA GLU A 380 39.60 -126.35 -136.36
C GLU A 380 38.95 -127.10 -137.53
N ALA A 381 38.04 -126.45 -138.28
CA ALA A 381 37.11 -127.10 -139.20
C ALA A 381 37.57 -127.32 -140.66
N ALA A 382 38.82 -126.96 -141.02
CA ALA A 382 39.30 -127.01 -142.41
C ALA A 382 40.21 -128.22 -142.71
N GLU A 383 39.77 -129.13 -143.59
CA GLU A 383 40.60 -130.21 -144.16
C GLU A 383 40.87 -129.98 -145.65
N GLY A 384 42.12 -130.16 -146.10
CA GLY A 384 42.43 -130.37 -147.52
C GLY A 384 42.53 -129.14 -148.43
N ALA A 385 43.61 -128.37 -148.27
CA ALA A 385 44.16 -127.34 -149.17
C ALA A 385 43.60 -125.90 -149.14
N THR A 386 44.56 -124.96 -149.27
CA THR A 386 44.46 -123.48 -149.38
C THR A 386 43.90 -122.68 -148.19
N CYS A 387 44.74 -121.76 -147.68
CA CYS A 387 44.39 -120.82 -146.60
C CYS A 387 43.41 -119.73 -147.08
N PRO A 388 42.26 -119.52 -146.41
CA PRO A 388 41.26 -118.52 -146.82
C PRO A 388 41.68 -117.06 -146.58
N LEU A 389 42.80 -116.81 -145.89
CA LEU A 389 43.32 -115.46 -145.59
C LEU A 389 44.47 -115.01 -146.50
N CYS A 390 45.19 -115.94 -147.16
CA CYS A 390 46.35 -115.60 -147.99
C CYS A 390 46.59 -116.51 -149.22
N GLY A 391 45.73 -117.50 -149.47
CA GLY A 391 45.72 -118.27 -150.72
C GLY A 391 46.85 -119.30 -150.92
N GLN A 392 47.78 -119.43 -149.97
CA GLN A 392 48.86 -120.45 -150.03
C GLN A 392 48.48 -121.74 -149.29
N THR A 393 49.11 -122.85 -149.66
CA THR A 393 48.98 -124.16 -148.99
C THR A 393 49.63 -124.13 -147.61
N LEU A 394 48.82 -124.10 -146.56
CA LEU A 394 49.28 -124.15 -145.17
C LEU A 394 49.78 -125.57 -144.83
N SER A 395 50.88 -125.67 -144.08
CA SER A 395 51.33 -126.92 -143.46
C SER A 395 50.68 -127.13 -142.09
N GLU A 396 50.47 -128.40 -141.70
CA GLU A 396 49.74 -128.76 -140.48
C GLU A 396 50.40 -128.25 -139.19
N GLU A 397 51.74 -128.14 -139.15
CA GLU A 397 52.47 -127.56 -138.02
C GLU A 397 52.06 -126.10 -137.72
N HIS A 398 51.79 -125.31 -138.77
CA HIS A 398 51.44 -123.90 -138.60
C HIS A 398 50.03 -123.73 -138.01
N ARG A 399 49.09 -124.63 -138.35
CA ARG A 399 47.71 -124.63 -137.84
C ARG A 399 47.65 -124.91 -136.34
N GLN A 400 48.39 -125.92 -135.87
CA GLN A 400 48.41 -126.29 -134.45
C GLN A 400 49.09 -125.22 -133.58
N SER A 401 50.13 -124.57 -134.08
CA SER A 401 50.78 -123.42 -133.43
C SER A 401 49.78 -122.28 -133.17
N THR A 402 49.00 -121.88 -134.18
CA THR A 402 48.03 -120.79 -134.07
C THR A 402 46.88 -121.12 -133.12
N LEU A 403 46.34 -122.34 -133.16
CA LEU A 403 45.27 -122.78 -132.25
C LEU A 403 45.71 -122.77 -130.78
N LYS A 404 46.96 -123.12 -130.48
CA LYS A 404 47.49 -123.03 -129.13
C LYS A 404 47.56 -121.59 -128.63
N GLN A 405 48.12 -120.68 -129.44
CA GLN A 405 48.25 -119.27 -129.08
C GLN A 405 46.88 -118.63 -128.78
N LEU A 406 45.88 -118.87 -129.63
CA LEU A 406 44.53 -118.32 -129.43
C LEU A 406 43.84 -118.85 -128.16
N ASN A 407 44.08 -120.12 -127.79
CA ASN A 407 43.56 -120.70 -126.55
C ASN A 407 44.24 -120.12 -125.30
N ASP A 408 45.56 -119.93 -125.33
CA ASP A 408 46.31 -119.30 -124.23
C ASP A 408 45.86 -117.84 -124.02
N GLU A 409 45.66 -117.06 -125.10
CA GLU A 409 45.08 -115.70 -125.07
C GLU A 409 43.64 -115.67 -124.52
N GLY A 410 42.80 -116.64 -124.89
CA GLY A 410 41.43 -116.76 -124.39
C GLY A 410 41.38 -117.03 -122.89
N LYS A 411 42.34 -117.82 -122.38
CA LYS A 411 42.45 -118.13 -120.95
C LYS A 411 42.86 -116.92 -120.13
N GLU A 412 43.86 -116.14 -120.58
CA GLU A 412 44.32 -114.92 -119.89
C GLU A 412 43.19 -113.90 -119.75
N ARG A 413 42.46 -113.62 -120.84
CA ARG A 413 41.29 -112.73 -120.83
C ARG A 413 40.21 -113.24 -119.86
N GLY A 414 39.99 -114.56 -119.79
CA GLY A 414 39.06 -115.18 -118.86
C GLY A 414 39.45 -115.05 -117.40
N ASP A 415 40.74 -115.16 -117.06
CA ASP A 415 41.25 -114.93 -115.70
C ASP A 415 41.13 -113.45 -115.30
N ARG A 416 41.47 -112.52 -116.20
CA ARG A 416 41.31 -111.08 -115.98
C ARG A 416 39.85 -110.69 -115.77
N PHE A 417 38.93 -111.26 -116.53
CA PHE A 417 37.49 -111.04 -116.36
C PHE A 417 36.99 -111.48 -114.97
N ARG A 418 37.47 -112.64 -114.48
CA ARG A 418 37.16 -113.15 -113.13
C ARG A 418 37.71 -112.25 -112.02
N ALA A 419 38.95 -111.76 -112.15
CA ALA A 419 39.56 -110.85 -111.19
C ALA A 419 38.78 -109.52 -111.10
N ASN A 420 38.48 -108.91 -112.25
CA ASN A 420 37.67 -107.70 -112.34
C ASN A 420 36.26 -107.87 -111.77
N LYS A 421 35.64 -109.05 -111.95
CA LYS A 421 34.33 -109.37 -111.35
C LYS A 421 34.40 -109.34 -109.82
N SER A 422 35.44 -109.92 -109.23
CA SER A 422 35.64 -109.85 -107.78
C SER A 422 35.89 -108.42 -107.28
N GLY A 423 36.55 -107.57 -108.08
CA GLY A 423 36.76 -106.16 -107.77
C GLY A 423 35.48 -105.33 -107.84
N LEU A 424 34.57 -105.63 -108.78
CA LEU A 424 33.25 -105.02 -108.87
C LEU A 424 32.40 -105.33 -107.62
N ASP A 425 32.33 -106.60 -107.23
CA ASP A 425 31.55 -107.02 -106.06
C ASP A 425 32.06 -106.35 -104.76
N ASP A 426 33.38 -106.14 -104.61
CA ASP A 426 33.94 -105.44 -103.46
C ASP A 426 33.64 -103.93 -103.45
N LEU A 427 33.81 -103.26 -104.59
CA LEU A 427 33.49 -101.84 -104.71
C LEU A 427 31.99 -101.59 -104.52
N ALA A 428 31.11 -102.48 -105.00
CA ALA A 428 29.67 -102.40 -104.76
C ALA A 428 29.33 -102.44 -103.27
N ARG A 429 29.96 -103.34 -102.48
CA ARG A 429 29.78 -103.38 -101.02
C ARG A 429 30.24 -102.08 -100.36
N ARG A 430 31.41 -101.56 -100.72
CA ARG A 430 31.98 -100.32 -100.15
C ARG A 430 31.13 -99.10 -100.45
N ILE A 431 30.52 -99.01 -101.63
CA ILE A 431 29.59 -97.92 -101.98
C ILE A 431 28.37 -97.92 -101.03
N VAL A 432 27.75 -99.08 -100.80
CA VAL A 432 26.60 -99.22 -99.89
C VAL A 432 26.99 -98.91 -98.44
N GLU A 433 28.19 -99.32 -98.01
CA GLU A 433 28.71 -98.98 -96.68
C GLU A 433 28.88 -97.46 -96.49
N PHE A 434 29.50 -96.77 -97.44
CA PHE A 434 29.64 -95.31 -97.37
C PHE A 434 28.28 -94.60 -97.43
N GLU A 435 27.33 -95.07 -98.23
CA GLU A 435 25.97 -94.51 -98.28
C GLU A 435 25.24 -94.63 -96.93
N SER A 436 25.36 -95.78 -96.25
CA SER A 436 24.83 -95.98 -94.89
C SER A 436 25.47 -95.06 -93.85
N GLN A 437 26.78 -94.82 -93.94
CA GLN A 437 27.48 -93.92 -93.01
C GLN A 437 27.12 -92.45 -93.26
N ILE A 438 27.03 -92.01 -94.53
CA ILE A 438 26.61 -90.64 -94.90
C ILE A 438 25.16 -90.36 -94.43
N ALA A 439 24.25 -91.33 -94.56
CA ALA A 439 22.86 -91.19 -94.13
C ALA A 439 22.72 -90.89 -92.61
N ARG A 440 23.62 -91.44 -91.77
CA ARG A 440 23.66 -91.14 -90.32
C ARG A 440 24.07 -89.69 -90.02
N LEU A 441 24.69 -89.00 -90.97
CA LEU A 441 25.23 -87.64 -90.84
C LEU A 441 24.42 -86.58 -91.63
N GLU A 442 23.26 -86.93 -92.18
CA GLU A 442 22.43 -86.06 -93.04
C GLU A 442 22.09 -84.71 -92.36
N ASN A 443 21.73 -84.73 -91.08
CA ASN A 443 21.22 -83.56 -90.37
C ASN A 443 22.27 -82.67 -89.70
N VAL A 444 23.55 -83.06 -89.76
CA VAL A 444 24.63 -82.39 -89.01
C VAL A 444 24.84 -80.94 -89.50
N GLU A 445 24.71 -80.68 -90.80
CA GLU A 445 24.83 -79.31 -91.34
C GLU A 445 23.74 -78.37 -90.79
N ARG A 446 22.51 -78.88 -90.64
CA ARG A 446 21.41 -78.12 -90.02
C ARG A 446 21.69 -77.85 -88.54
N GLN A 447 22.23 -78.83 -87.82
CA GLN A 447 22.62 -78.67 -86.41
C GLN A 447 23.73 -77.62 -86.25
N ARG A 448 24.76 -77.66 -87.10
CA ARG A 448 25.84 -76.66 -87.14
C ARG A 448 25.30 -75.25 -87.29
N LEU A 449 24.40 -75.02 -88.24
CA LEU A 449 23.80 -73.70 -88.48
C LEU A 449 22.95 -73.21 -87.29
N VAL A 450 22.18 -74.11 -86.65
CA VAL A 450 21.38 -73.78 -85.45
C VAL A 450 22.27 -73.37 -84.28
N TYR A 451 23.31 -74.15 -83.97
CA TYR A 451 24.21 -73.81 -82.87
C TYR A 451 25.04 -72.55 -83.15
N SER A 452 25.47 -72.34 -84.40
CA SER A 452 26.16 -71.11 -84.82
C SER A 452 25.29 -69.87 -84.62
N ASN A 453 24.05 -69.88 -85.07
CA ASN A 453 23.10 -68.78 -84.87
C ASN A 453 22.81 -68.54 -83.37
N SER A 454 22.69 -69.61 -82.57
CA SER A 454 22.48 -69.51 -81.13
C SER A 454 23.66 -68.85 -80.41
N VAL A 455 24.90 -69.20 -80.76
CA VAL A 455 26.10 -68.53 -80.22
C VAL A 455 26.12 -67.05 -80.56
N THR A 456 25.80 -66.67 -81.80
CA THR A 456 25.74 -65.25 -82.23
C THR A 456 24.70 -64.47 -81.44
N GLN A 457 23.44 -64.93 -81.40
CA GLN A 457 22.35 -64.25 -80.70
C GLN A 457 22.61 -64.06 -79.20
N LEU A 458 23.16 -65.09 -78.54
CA LEU A 458 23.49 -65.02 -77.12
C LEU A 458 24.68 -64.07 -76.87
N THR A 459 25.66 -64.01 -77.79
CA THR A 459 26.80 -63.09 -77.69
C THR A 459 26.36 -61.63 -77.81
N GLU A 460 25.54 -61.31 -78.82
CA GLU A 460 24.94 -59.97 -79.01
C GLU A 460 24.11 -59.55 -77.78
N ARG A 461 23.34 -60.49 -77.20
CA ARG A 461 22.55 -60.26 -75.99
C ARG A 461 23.42 -59.88 -74.79
N ILE A 462 24.53 -60.60 -74.57
CA ILE A 462 25.47 -60.28 -73.47
C ILE A 462 26.15 -58.93 -73.71
N GLU A 463 26.54 -58.62 -74.95
CA GLU A 463 27.22 -57.37 -75.28
C GLU A 463 26.30 -56.15 -75.11
N ALA A 464 25.02 -56.28 -75.48
CA ALA A 464 24.01 -55.26 -75.17
C ALA A 464 23.85 -55.02 -73.66
N LEU A 465 23.81 -56.08 -72.83
CA LEU A 465 23.70 -55.95 -71.37
C LEU A 465 25.00 -55.40 -70.73
N LYS A 466 26.18 -55.74 -71.26
CA LYS A 466 27.44 -55.12 -70.80
C LYS A 466 27.48 -53.62 -71.11
N ASN A 467 26.94 -53.21 -72.24
CA ASN A 467 26.85 -51.80 -72.60
C ASN A 467 25.82 -51.04 -71.74
N SER A 468 24.68 -51.64 -71.35
CA SER A 468 23.75 -50.99 -70.41
C SER A 468 24.38 -50.81 -69.02
N ILE A 469 25.06 -51.82 -68.49
CA ILE A 469 25.81 -51.73 -67.21
C ILE A 469 26.86 -50.61 -67.28
N LYS A 470 27.71 -50.59 -68.31
CA LYS A 470 28.75 -49.58 -68.46
C LYS A 470 28.20 -48.16 -68.57
N ASN A 471 27.09 -47.97 -69.28
CA ASN A 471 26.42 -46.67 -69.38
C ASN A 471 25.81 -46.22 -68.04
N TRP A 472 25.30 -47.16 -67.24
CA TRP A 472 24.82 -46.90 -65.88
C TRP A 472 25.96 -46.46 -64.96
N GLU A 473 27.07 -47.20 -64.94
CA GLU A 473 28.26 -46.87 -64.14
C GLU A 473 28.85 -45.48 -64.48
N ALA A 474 28.86 -45.12 -65.77
CA ALA A 474 29.45 -43.87 -66.24
C ALA A 474 28.63 -42.60 -65.92
N ALA A 475 27.33 -42.72 -65.65
CA ALA A 475 26.44 -41.56 -65.46
C ALA A 475 25.44 -41.74 -64.31
N GLY A 476 24.65 -42.80 -64.33
CA GLY A 476 23.61 -43.07 -63.34
C GLY A 476 24.16 -43.28 -61.92
N ALA A 477 25.21 -44.08 -61.78
CA ALA A 477 25.88 -44.32 -60.50
C ALA A 477 26.53 -43.03 -59.93
N MET A 478 27.14 -42.21 -60.79
CA MET A 478 27.72 -40.92 -60.37
C MET A 478 26.63 -39.96 -59.88
N ARG A 479 25.52 -39.84 -60.62
CA ARG A 479 24.39 -38.99 -60.25
C ARG A 479 23.69 -39.47 -58.99
N LEU A 480 23.54 -40.79 -58.80
CA LEU A 480 22.99 -41.37 -57.58
C LEU A 480 23.82 -40.97 -56.35
N ASN A 481 25.15 -41.16 -56.42
CA ASN A 481 26.06 -40.77 -55.35
C ASN A 481 26.05 -39.25 -55.07
N GLU A 482 25.94 -38.42 -56.11
CA GLU A 482 25.80 -36.97 -55.98
C GLU A 482 24.50 -36.59 -55.24
N VAL A 483 23.35 -37.14 -55.66
CA VAL A 483 22.04 -36.88 -55.04
C VAL A 483 22.01 -37.39 -53.59
N GLU A 484 22.55 -38.58 -53.31
CA GLU A 484 22.68 -39.09 -51.95
C GLU A 484 23.59 -38.21 -51.08
N THR A 485 24.69 -37.68 -51.64
CA THR A 485 25.56 -36.74 -50.94
C THR A 485 24.84 -35.42 -50.64
N ILE A 486 24.07 -34.86 -51.58
CA ILE A 486 23.30 -33.62 -51.39
C ILE A 486 22.23 -33.80 -50.30
N LEU A 487 21.52 -34.94 -50.32
CA LEU A 487 20.52 -35.28 -49.30
C LEU A 487 21.15 -35.51 -47.92
N ALA A 488 22.26 -36.26 -47.84
CA ALA A 488 22.91 -36.60 -46.57
C ALA A 488 23.67 -35.44 -45.92
N SER A 489 24.16 -34.48 -46.72
CA SER A 489 24.81 -33.26 -46.23
C SER A 489 23.86 -32.07 -46.10
N GLU A 490 22.55 -32.28 -46.32
CA GLU A 490 21.49 -31.27 -46.33
C GLU A 490 21.79 -30.03 -47.21
N LYS A 491 22.67 -30.15 -48.21
CA LYS A 491 23.12 -29.02 -49.05
C LYS A 491 22.03 -28.40 -49.91
N TYR A 492 20.88 -29.07 -50.08
CA TYR A 492 19.68 -28.49 -50.68
C TYR A 492 19.15 -27.27 -49.89
N THR A 493 19.59 -27.06 -48.64
CA THR A 493 19.32 -25.84 -47.86
C THR A 493 20.03 -24.58 -48.39
N VAL A 494 21.10 -24.71 -49.19
CA VAL A 494 21.92 -23.57 -49.64
C VAL A 494 21.16 -22.68 -50.63
N GLU A 495 20.35 -23.25 -51.53
CA GLU A 495 19.51 -22.48 -52.45
C GLU A 495 18.30 -21.85 -51.73
N ALA A 496 17.95 -22.33 -50.53
CA ALA A 496 16.92 -21.78 -49.66
C ALA A 496 17.40 -20.64 -48.74
N GLN A 497 18.62 -20.11 -48.90
CA GLN A 497 19.16 -19.03 -48.07
C GLN A 497 18.45 -17.67 -48.24
N LYS A 498 17.86 -17.40 -49.41
CA LYS A 498 17.19 -16.11 -49.67
C LYS A 498 15.95 -15.89 -48.78
N PRO A 499 14.99 -16.85 -48.68
CA PRO A 499 13.91 -16.78 -47.71
C PRO A 499 14.36 -16.63 -46.24
N ILE A 500 15.53 -17.14 -45.87
CA ILE A 500 16.04 -17.08 -44.49
C ILE A 500 16.45 -15.64 -44.11
N ALA A 501 17.04 -14.88 -45.03
CA ALA A 501 17.37 -13.47 -44.78
C ALA A 501 16.11 -12.60 -44.60
N ASP A 502 15.09 -12.82 -45.43
CA ASP A 502 13.80 -12.12 -45.33
C ASP A 502 13.06 -12.47 -44.02
N LEU A 503 13.22 -13.70 -43.52
CA LEU A 503 12.71 -14.15 -42.21
C LEU A 503 13.40 -13.42 -41.05
N ASP A 504 14.73 -13.34 -41.04
CA ASP A 504 15.51 -12.65 -40.00
C ASP A 504 15.12 -11.17 -39.88
N GLU A 505 14.89 -10.48 -41.00
CA GLU A 505 14.43 -9.08 -41.01
C GLU A 505 12.98 -8.95 -40.50
N ALA A 506 12.09 -9.84 -40.94
CA ALA A 506 10.69 -9.86 -40.50
C ALA A 506 10.56 -10.17 -38.99
N GLU A 507 11.41 -11.03 -38.43
CA GLU A 507 11.48 -11.35 -36.99
C GLU A 507 11.99 -10.16 -36.18
N ARG A 508 13.05 -9.47 -36.64
CA ARG A 508 13.55 -8.24 -35.98
C ARG A 508 12.49 -7.15 -35.96
N THR A 509 11.75 -6.98 -37.07
CA THR A 509 10.66 -6.02 -37.17
C THR A 509 9.52 -6.37 -36.20
N LEU A 510 9.13 -7.64 -36.12
CA LEU A 510 8.11 -8.10 -35.17
C LEU A 510 8.54 -7.87 -33.71
N PHE A 511 9.79 -8.18 -33.37
CA PHE A 511 10.35 -7.96 -32.04
C PHE A 511 10.36 -6.47 -31.67
N ALA A 512 10.78 -5.58 -32.58
CA ALA A 512 10.75 -4.14 -32.35
C ALA A 512 9.32 -3.60 -32.13
N LEU A 513 8.34 -4.10 -32.88
CA LEU A 513 6.92 -3.76 -32.69
C LEU A 513 6.38 -4.28 -31.35
N GLN A 514 6.77 -5.49 -30.92
CA GLN A 514 6.43 -6.02 -29.60
C GLN A 514 7.04 -5.20 -28.47
N GLU A 515 8.29 -4.74 -28.60
CA GLU A 515 8.92 -3.89 -27.59
C GLU A 515 8.21 -2.53 -27.48
N GLN A 516 7.86 -1.91 -28.61
CA GLN A 516 7.07 -0.68 -28.64
C GLN A 516 5.67 -0.88 -28.03
N GLU A 517 4.99 -1.99 -28.35
CA GLU A 517 3.68 -2.34 -27.78
C GLU A 517 3.76 -2.53 -26.26
N ASN A 518 4.81 -3.17 -25.75
CA ASN A 518 5.03 -3.35 -24.32
C ASN A 518 5.27 -2.03 -23.59
N ARG A 519 6.10 -1.12 -24.14
CA ARG A 519 6.31 0.23 -23.59
C ARG A 519 4.99 1.02 -23.57
N LEU A 520 4.24 1.01 -24.66
CA LEU A 520 2.98 1.73 -24.76
C LEU A 520 1.88 1.15 -23.85
N ASN A 521 1.84 -0.16 -23.65
CA ASN A 521 0.98 -0.80 -22.64
C ASN A 521 1.29 -0.31 -21.21
N GLN A 522 2.57 -0.15 -20.86
CA GLN A 522 2.96 0.40 -19.55
C GLN A 522 2.50 1.86 -19.40
N GLU A 523 2.63 2.68 -20.45
CA GLU A 523 2.14 4.06 -20.46
C GLU A 523 0.61 4.15 -20.34
N VAL A 524 -0.14 3.32 -21.07
CA VAL A 524 -1.60 3.19 -20.95
C VAL A 524 -2.00 2.76 -19.54
N GLY A 525 -1.32 1.77 -18.96
CA GLY A 525 -1.56 1.31 -17.59
C GLY A 525 -1.36 2.43 -16.56
N ALA A 526 -0.25 3.16 -16.64
CA ALA A 526 0.04 4.29 -15.78
C ALA A 526 -0.96 5.45 -15.95
N ALA A 527 -1.38 5.75 -17.19
CA ALA A 527 -2.40 6.76 -17.47
C ALA A 527 -3.78 6.35 -16.91
N ARG A 528 -4.16 5.07 -17.08
CA ARG A 528 -5.42 4.54 -16.56
C ARG A 528 -5.46 4.58 -15.04
N GLN A 529 -4.37 4.20 -14.36
CA GLN A 529 -4.27 4.30 -12.91
C GLN A 529 -4.42 5.74 -12.41
N LYS A 530 -3.82 6.73 -13.10
CA LYS A 530 -3.97 8.16 -12.77
C LYS A 530 -5.41 8.66 -12.91
N VAL A 531 -6.20 8.12 -13.85
CA VAL A 531 -7.63 8.42 -13.97
C VAL A 531 -8.43 7.74 -12.86
N THR A 532 -8.16 6.46 -12.56
CA THR A 532 -8.86 5.71 -11.50
C THR A 532 -8.69 6.32 -10.11
N VAL A 533 -7.52 6.90 -9.80
CA VAL A 533 -7.28 7.60 -8.52
C VAL A 533 -8.24 8.78 -8.30
N LEU A 534 -8.71 9.44 -9.37
CA LEU A 534 -9.62 10.59 -9.26
C LEU A 534 -10.97 10.21 -8.62
N ASP A 535 -11.43 8.96 -8.78
CA ASP A 535 -12.67 8.49 -8.18
C ASP A 535 -12.56 8.31 -6.65
N ASP A 536 -11.42 7.80 -6.15
CA ASP A 536 -11.14 7.77 -4.70
C ASP A 536 -11.02 9.20 -4.14
N LEU A 537 -10.35 10.09 -4.88
CA LEU A 537 -10.22 11.50 -4.50
C LEU A 537 -11.59 12.20 -4.38
N ARG A 538 -12.57 11.89 -5.24
CA ARG A 538 -13.96 12.39 -5.11
C ARG A 538 -14.64 11.90 -3.83
N VAL A 539 -14.58 10.60 -3.54
CA VAL A 539 -15.16 10.01 -2.32
C VAL A 539 -14.50 10.62 -1.07
N ARG A 540 -13.19 10.84 -1.12
CA ARG A 540 -12.43 11.50 -0.06
C ARG A 540 -12.79 12.98 0.08
N LYS A 541 -13.05 13.71 -1.02
CA LYS A 541 -13.51 15.10 -1.00
C LYS A 541 -14.82 15.25 -0.23
N VAL A 542 -15.83 14.44 -0.55
CA VAL A 542 -17.14 14.47 0.12
C VAL A 542 -17.01 14.24 1.63
N ARG A 543 -16.09 13.36 2.06
CA ARG A 543 -15.81 13.14 3.49
C ARG A 543 -15.19 14.37 4.16
N LEU A 544 -14.27 15.06 3.48
CA LEU A 544 -13.66 16.29 3.98
C LEU A 544 -14.65 17.46 4.01
N GLU A 545 -15.54 17.57 3.02
CA GLU A 545 -16.63 18.56 3.01
C GLU A 545 -17.57 18.41 4.22
N ALA A 546 -17.89 17.17 4.61
CA ALA A 546 -18.63 16.89 5.83
C ALA A 546 -17.84 17.28 7.10
N GLU A 547 -16.57 16.87 7.20
CA GLU A 547 -15.70 17.21 8.34
C GLU A 547 -15.52 18.74 8.51
N ARG A 548 -15.36 19.45 7.39
CA ARG A 548 -15.29 20.91 7.30
C ARG A 548 -16.56 21.57 7.84
N GLY A 549 -17.73 21.04 7.47
CA GLY A 549 -19.04 21.47 7.98
C GLY A 549 -19.17 21.29 9.50
N GLU A 550 -18.75 20.15 10.04
CA GLU A 550 -18.76 19.87 11.48
C GLU A 550 -17.86 20.84 12.27
N HIS A 551 -16.63 21.08 11.79
CA HIS A 551 -15.72 22.06 12.39
C HIS A 551 -16.30 23.48 12.35
N GLY A 552 -16.93 23.87 11.24
CA GLY A 552 -17.63 25.16 11.10
C GLY A 552 -18.76 25.34 12.13
N LEU A 553 -19.61 24.33 12.30
CA LEU A 553 -20.67 24.33 13.32
C LEU A 553 -20.11 24.32 14.76
N ALA A 554 -18.97 23.67 14.99
CA ALA A 554 -18.28 23.70 16.28
C ALA A 554 -17.70 25.10 16.58
N ILE A 555 -17.05 25.75 15.61
CA ILE A 555 -16.55 27.13 15.73
C ILE A 555 -17.68 28.10 16.04
N GLY A 556 -18.82 27.98 15.35
CA GLY A 556 -20.02 28.79 15.62
C GLY A 556 -20.48 28.69 17.08
N ARG A 557 -20.66 27.47 17.59
CA ARG A 557 -21.04 27.21 18.99
C ARG A 557 -20.04 27.80 19.99
N VAL A 558 -18.73 27.67 19.75
CA VAL A 558 -17.70 28.20 20.66
C VAL A 558 -17.63 29.73 20.60
N LYS A 559 -17.84 30.37 19.44
CA LYS A 559 -17.98 31.84 19.34
C LYS A 559 -19.16 32.37 20.15
N SER A 560 -20.29 31.65 20.18
CA SER A 560 -21.43 32.01 21.04
C SER A 560 -21.07 31.95 22.54
N LEU A 561 -20.28 30.95 22.96
CA LEU A 561 -19.78 30.86 24.34
C LEU A 561 -18.78 31.98 24.68
N GLU A 562 -17.83 32.27 23.78
CA GLU A 562 -16.85 33.35 23.94
C GLU A 562 -17.53 34.71 24.10
N ARG A 563 -18.63 34.97 23.36
CA ARG A 563 -19.48 36.16 23.55
C ARG A 563 -20.26 36.11 24.87
N ALA A 564 -20.87 34.99 25.21
CA ALA A 564 -21.66 34.84 26.44
C ALA A 564 -20.82 35.01 27.73
N PHE A 565 -19.55 34.62 27.69
CA PHE A 565 -18.60 34.77 28.80
C PHE A 565 -17.87 36.15 28.79
N GLY A 566 -18.16 37.00 27.81
CA GLY A 566 -17.62 38.36 27.71
C GLY A 566 -18.19 39.32 28.76
N LYS A 567 -17.61 40.52 28.88
CA LYS A 567 -17.99 41.53 29.90
C LYS A 567 -19.44 42.00 29.77
N ASP A 568 -19.97 41.95 28.55
CA ASP A 568 -21.33 42.38 28.18
C ASP A 568 -22.28 41.16 28.01
N GLY A 569 -21.86 39.99 28.50
CA GLY A 569 -22.62 38.74 28.47
C GLY A 569 -23.23 38.40 29.83
N VAL A 570 -23.07 37.14 30.26
CA VAL A 570 -23.56 36.65 31.56
C VAL A 570 -23.05 37.49 32.75
N PRO A 571 -21.80 37.98 32.80
CA PRO A 571 -21.34 38.90 33.85
C PRO A 571 -22.18 40.18 33.98
N ALA A 572 -22.54 40.83 32.87
CA ALA A 572 -23.38 42.03 32.90
C ALA A 572 -24.78 41.70 33.45
N LEU A 573 -25.40 40.64 32.92
CA LEU A 573 -26.72 40.17 33.36
C LEU A 573 -26.75 39.81 34.85
N LEU A 574 -25.69 39.21 35.39
CA LEU A 574 -25.57 38.90 36.83
C LEU A 574 -25.41 40.16 37.70
N ILE A 575 -24.75 41.21 37.20
CA ILE A 575 -24.70 42.51 37.88
C ILE A 575 -26.08 43.18 37.86
N GLU A 576 -26.76 43.20 36.70
CA GLU A 576 -28.11 43.76 36.55
C GLU A 576 -29.15 43.04 37.44
N GLN A 577 -29.02 41.73 37.64
CA GLN A 577 -29.89 40.98 38.56
C GLN A 577 -29.56 41.23 40.05
N ALA A 578 -28.30 41.55 40.38
CA ALA A 578 -27.88 41.81 41.76
C ALA A 578 -28.20 43.24 42.23
N LEU A 579 -28.11 44.24 41.34
CA LEU A 579 -28.27 45.65 41.69
C LEU A 579 -29.63 46.00 42.34
N PRO A 580 -30.80 45.52 41.87
CA PRO A 580 -32.08 45.79 42.53
C PRO A 580 -32.16 45.26 43.97
N GLN A 581 -31.47 44.15 44.28
CA GLN A 581 -31.42 43.60 45.64
C GLN A 581 -30.60 44.51 46.55
N ILE A 582 -29.44 44.97 46.07
CA ILE A 582 -28.57 45.92 46.77
C ILE A 582 -29.27 47.27 46.94
N GLU A 583 -29.99 47.75 45.92
CA GLU A 583 -30.80 48.99 45.99
C GLU A 583 -31.90 48.89 47.04
N SER A 584 -32.69 47.81 47.03
CA SER A 584 -33.76 47.59 48.01
C SER A 584 -33.23 47.56 49.43
N LYS A 585 -32.11 46.84 49.67
CA LYS A 585 -31.47 46.74 50.98
C LYS A 585 -30.81 48.04 51.44
N ALA A 586 -30.16 48.76 50.53
CA ALA A 586 -29.61 50.08 50.85
C ALA A 586 -30.73 51.07 51.22
N ASN A 587 -31.88 51.01 50.55
CA ASN A 587 -33.04 51.82 50.91
C ASN A 587 -33.67 51.41 52.24
N GLU A 588 -33.82 50.11 52.54
CA GLU A 588 -34.32 49.63 53.84
C GLU A 588 -33.48 50.15 55.02
N LEU A 589 -32.16 50.19 54.86
CA LEU A 589 -31.23 50.71 55.86
C LEU A 589 -31.24 52.25 55.90
N LEU A 590 -31.27 52.91 54.74
CA LEU A 590 -31.24 54.37 54.64
C LEU A 590 -32.53 55.01 55.16
N ASP A 591 -33.69 54.36 54.98
CA ASP A 591 -34.98 54.77 55.55
C ASP A 591 -34.89 54.90 57.07
N ARG A 592 -34.40 53.86 57.77
CA ARG A 592 -34.17 53.86 59.22
C ARG A 592 -33.14 54.91 59.68
N LEU A 593 -32.10 55.14 58.89
CA LEU A 593 -31.04 56.11 59.22
C LEU A 593 -31.48 57.57 58.98
N SER A 594 -32.38 57.81 58.02
CA SER A 594 -32.79 59.14 57.57
C SER A 594 -34.21 59.55 57.95
N ASP A 595 -35.00 58.67 58.60
CA ASP A 595 -36.43 58.89 58.87
C ASP A 595 -37.27 58.98 57.58
N GLY A 596 -36.93 58.15 56.58
CA GLY A 596 -37.51 58.19 55.24
C GLY A 596 -37.17 59.44 54.42
N ALA A 597 -36.27 60.31 54.90
CA ALA A 597 -35.90 61.54 54.20
C ALA A 597 -34.98 61.33 52.99
N MET A 598 -34.39 60.13 52.82
CA MET A 598 -33.43 59.83 51.75
C MET A 598 -33.65 58.44 51.14
N SER A 599 -33.47 58.34 49.82
CA SER A 599 -33.41 57.06 49.08
C SER A 599 -32.28 57.08 48.05
N VAL A 600 -31.77 55.90 47.68
CA VAL A 600 -30.70 55.69 46.70
C VAL A 600 -31.21 54.88 45.49
N ARG A 601 -30.71 55.22 44.30
CA ARG A 601 -30.90 54.44 43.07
C ARG A 601 -29.58 54.25 42.31
N PHE A 602 -29.34 53.04 41.82
CA PHE A 602 -28.27 52.74 40.89
C PHE A 602 -28.76 52.92 39.45
N VAL A 603 -28.02 53.70 38.66
CA VAL A 603 -28.28 53.93 37.24
C VAL A 603 -27.28 53.12 36.44
N THR A 604 -27.77 52.10 35.71
CA THR A 604 -26.93 51.19 34.90
C THR A 604 -26.64 51.70 33.49
N GLN A 605 -27.39 52.71 33.02
CA GLN A 605 -27.29 53.26 31.67
C GLN A 605 -27.38 54.79 31.69
N ALA A 606 -26.46 55.47 30.99
CA ALA A 606 -26.48 56.93 30.81
C ALA A 606 -26.15 57.32 29.37
N ALA A 607 -26.72 58.42 28.89
CA ALA A 607 -26.42 58.95 27.56
C ALA A 607 -24.92 59.28 27.43
N TYR A 608 -24.35 59.08 26.24
CA TYR A 608 -23.02 59.61 25.93
C TYR A 608 -23.04 61.15 25.96
N LYS A 609 -21.88 61.76 26.24
CA LYS A 609 -21.72 63.23 26.18
C LYS A 609 -21.84 63.79 24.75
N ASP A 610 -21.67 62.94 23.75
CA ASP A 610 -21.93 63.25 22.35
C ASP A 610 -23.43 63.10 22.06
N LYS A 611 -24.08 64.20 21.66
CA LYS A 611 -25.53 64.25 21.40
C LYS A 611 -25.95 63.57 20.09
N ASN A 612 -24.99 63.11 19.29
CA ASN A 612 -25.25 62.38 18.03
C ASN A 612 -25.28 60.85 18.20
N ARG A 613 -25.01 60.32 19.41
CA ARG A 613 -25.21 58.91 19.74
C ARG A 613 -26.56 58.71 20.44
N ASP A 614 -27.40 57.88 19.83
CA ASP A 614 -28.72 57.49 20.35
C ASP A 614 -28.64 56.23 21.24
N ASP A 615 -27.48 55.57 21.30
CA ASP A 615 -27.21 54.46 22.19
C ASP A 615 -26.74 54.93 23.58
N LEU A 616 -27.17 54.21 24.63
CA LEU A 616 -26.79 54.50 26.01
C LEU A 616 -25.46 53.83 26.35
N ARG A 617 -24.60 54.54 27.08
CA ARG A 617 -23.40 53.97 27.69
C ARG A 617 -23.79 53.20 28.95
N GLU A 618 -23.31 51.97 29.09
CA GLU A 618 -23.31 51.32 30.40
C GLU A 618 -22.53 52.15 31.42
N THR A 619 -23.07 52.20 32.63
CA THR A 619 -22.52 52.99 33.73
C THR A 619 -22.92 52.33 35.06
N LEU A 620 -22.48 52.92 36.16
CA LEU A 620 -22.99 52.61 37.48
C LEU A 620 -22.96 53.89 38.30
N ASP A 621 -23.90 54.78 37.99
CA ASP A 621 -24.05 56.07 38.65
C ASP A 621 -24.99 55.94 39.85
N ILE A 622 -24.72 56.70 40.91
CA ILE A 622 -25.47 56.65 42.17
C ILE A 622 -26.23 57.95 42.30
N ARG A 623 -27.57 57.87 42.26
CA ARG A 623 -28.45 59.01 42.54
C ARG A 623 -29.08 58.86 43.90
N ILE A 624 -29.16 59.97 44.61
CA ILE A 624 -29.85 60.07 45.90
C ILE A 624 -31.06 60.97 45.70
N SER A 625 -32.22 60.56 46.20
CA SER A 625 -33.41 61.42 46.25
C SER A 625 -33.70 61.80 47.69
N ASP A 626 -33.85 63.09 47.96
CA ASP A 626 -34.22 63.65 49.25
C ASP A 626 -35.40 64.63 49.11
N GLY A 627 -35.73 65.38 50.17
CA GLY A 627 -36.78 66.41 50.16
C GLY A 627 -36.54 67.57 49.18
N ALA A 628 -35.35 67.73 48.60
CA ALA A 628 -35.03 68.69 47.54
C ALA A 628 -34.99 68.05 46.13
N GLY A 629 -35.17 66.74 46.01
CA GLY A 629 -35.27 65.99 44.76
C GLY A 629 -34.10 65.04 44.48
N ALA A 630 -34.08 64.47 43.28
CA ALA A 630 -33.04 63.53 42.86
C ALA A 630 -31.77 64.28 42.40
N ARG A 631 -30.64 64.02 43.06
CA ARG A 631 -29.33 64.63 42.80
C ARG A 631 -28.24 63.55 42.75
N ASP A 632 -27.13 63.86 42.07
CA ASP A 632 -25.97 62.96 42.02
C ASP A 632 -25.25 62.92 43.37
N TYR A 633 -24.64 61.78 43.72
CA TYR A 633 -24.01 61.52 45.03
C TYR A 633 -23.06 62.63 45.49
N GLU A 634 -22.30 63.21 44.56
CA GLU A 634 -21.26 64.22 44.79
C GLU A 634 -21.80 65.57 45.32
N MET A 635 -23.13 65.76 45.36
CA MET A 635 -23.79 66.99 45.82
C MET A 635 -24.18 66.99 47.32
N PHE A 636 -23.93 65.90 48.05
CA PHE A 636 -24.43 65.72 49.43
C PHE A 636 -23.39 66.07 50.51
N SER A 637 -23.88 66.57 51.65
CA SER A 637 -23.02 67.04 52.74
C SER A 637 -22.50 65.88 53.61
N GLY A 638 -21.42 66.10 54.37
CA GLY A 638 -20.67 65.03 55.04
C GLY A 638 -21.49 64.10 55.96
N GLY A 639 -22.52 64.62 56.63
CA GLY A 639 -23.39 63.82 57.50
C GLY A 639 -24.38 62.93 56.71
N GLU A 640 -24.91 63.45 55.60
CA GLU A 640 -25.89 62.78 54.73
C GLU A 640 -25.18 61.76 53.83
N ALA A 641 -24.06 62.16 53.22
CA ALA A 641 -23.19 61.28 52.45
C ALA A 641 -22.69 60.12 53.30
N PHE A 642 -22.39 60.32 54.59
CA PHE A 642 -22.05 59.22 55.50
C PHE A 642 -23.19 58.21 55.64
N ARG A 643 -24.44 58.65 55.87
CA ARG A 643 -25.60 57.74 55.98
C ARG A 643 -25.84 56.93 54.71
N VAL A 644 -25.74 57.57 53.54
CA VAL A 644 -25.89 56.90 52.23
C VAL A 644 -24.77 55.88 52.00
N ASN A 645 -23.51 56.26 52.24
CA ASN A 645 -22.37 55.36 52.14
C ASN A 645 -22.50 54.16 53.09
N PHE A 646 -22.95 54.42 54.31
CA PHE A 646 -23.17 53.39 55.32
C PHE A 646 -24.22 52.38 54.86
N ALA A 647 -25.37 52.87 54.39
CA ALA A 647 -26.45 52.03 53.88
C ALA A 647 -26.06 51.22 52.62
N ILE A 648 -25.41 51.85 51.63
CA ILE A 648 -24.94 51.16 50.40
C ILE A 648 -23.95 50.06 50.75
N ARG A 649 -22.94 50.37 51.57
CA ARG A 649 -21.91 49.39 51.92
C ARG A 649 -22.48 48.27 52.77
N LEU A 650 -23.34 48.58 53.73
CA LEU A 650 -23.92 47.57 54.59
C LEU A 650 -24.84 46.62 53.80
N ALA A 651 -25.65 47.15 52.88
CA ALA A 651 -26.43 46.34 51.93
C ALA A 651 -25.54 45.49 51.01
N LEU A 652 -24.43 46.04 50.51
CA LEU A 652 -23.44 45.31 49.72
C LEU A 652 -22.82 44.17 50.54
N SER A 653 -22.44 44.42 51.79
CA SER A 653 -21.89 43.42 52.73
C SER A 653 -22.93 42.34 53.08
N GLU A 654 -24.20 42.70 53.31
CA GLU A 654 -25.32 41.78 53.61
C GLU A 654 -25.62 40.85 52.42
N VAL A 655 -25.77 41.41 51.21
CA VAL A 655 -26.04 40.66 49.96
C VAL A 655 -24.88 39.69 49.61
N LEU A 656 -23.70 39.89 50.19
CA LEU A 656 -22.57 38.96 50.10
C LEU A 656 -22.55 37.93 51.22
N ALA A 657 -22.90 38.32 52.45
CA ALA A 657 -22.94 37.47 53.62
C ALA A 657 -24.05 36.40 53.54
N GLN A 658 -25.20 36.74 52.96
CA GLN A 658 -26.35 35.85 52.81
C GLN A 658 -26.21 34.79 51.69
N ARG A 659 -25.11 34.81 50.90
CA ARG A 659 -24.87 33.80 49.85
C ARG A 659 -24.17 32.57 50.42
N LYS A 660 -24.57 31.37 49.98
CA LYS A 660 -23.83 30.13 50.27
C LYS A 660 -22.39 30.26 49.76
N GLY A 661 -21.40 30.08 50.65
CA GLY A 661 -19.99 30.35 50.34
C GLY A 661 -19.57 31.82 50.49
N ALA A 662 -20.24 32.59 51.35
CA ALA A 662 -19.94 34.00 51.62
C ALA A 662 -18.46 34.29 51.90
N ARG A 663 -17.84 35.12 51.04
CA ARG A 663 -16.42 35.49 51.16
C ARG A 663 -16.12 36.29 52.43
N LEU A 664 -17.06 37.14 52.86
CA LEU A 664 -16.96 38.03 54.00
C LEU A 664 -18.13 37.80 54.95
N GLN A 665 -17.82 37.59 56.23
CA GLN A 665 -18.78 37.40 57.32
C GLN A 665 -18.36 38.24 58.54
N THR A 666 -17.52 39.25 58.28
CA THR A 666 -16.93 40.15 59.28
C THR A 666 -17.15 41.58 58.81
N LEU A 667 -17.72 42.40 59.68
CA LEU A 667 -18.00 43.82 59.44
C LEU A 667 -17.15 44.67 60.38
N ILE A 668 -16.40 45.63 59.87
CA ILE A 668 -15.47 46.44 60.67
C ILE A 668 -15.72 47.92 60.42
N ILE A 669 -16.13 48.65 61.45
CA ILE A 669 -16.62 50.02 61.39
C ILE A 669 -15.67 50.95 62.15
N ASP A 670 -14.72 51.60 61.48
CA ASP A 670 -13.69 52.48 62.08
C ASP A 670 -14.11 53.97 62.01
N GLU A 671 -14.51 54.53 63.15
CA GLU A 671 -14.74 55.96 63.42
C GLU A 671 -15.47 56.78 62.31
N GLY A 672 -16.80 56.64 62.25
CA GLY A 672 -17.69 57.50 61.44
C GLY A 672 -18.73 58.31 62.24
N PHE A 673 -18.92 58.00 63.51
CA PHE A 673 -19.98 58.57 64.36
C PHE A 673 -19.80 60.06 64.72
N GLY A 674 -18.59 60.60 64.61
CA GLY A 674 -18.28 61.98 64.98
C GLY A 674 -18.80 63.06 64.01
N SER A 675 -19.25 62.68 62.81
CA SER A 675 -19.92 63.59 61.86
C SER A 675 -21.44 63.63 62.03
N GLN A 676 -21.98 62.88 63.01
CA GLN A 676 -23.40 62.73 63.26
C GLN A 676 -23.78 63.39 64.58
N ASP A 677 -25.02 63.86 64.66
CA ASP A 677 -25.65 64.33 65.89
C ASP A 677 -26.04 63.16 66.81
N ALA A 678 -26.54 63.45 68.01
CA ALA A 678 -26.95 62.42 68.97
C ALA A 678 -28.01 61.46 68.38
N GLN A 679 -28.96 61.99 67.60
CA GLN A 679 -30.03 61.22 66.97
C GLN A 679 -29.50 60.31 65.84
N GLY A 680 -28.62 60.81 64.97
CA GLY A 680 -27.96 60.02 63.93
C GLY A 680 -27.04 58.93 64.49
N ARG A 681 -26.33 59.20 65.59
CA ARG A 681 -25.53 58.18 66.30
C ARG A 681 -26.39 57.05 66.84
N GLN A 682 -27.52 57.36 67.47
CA GLN A 682 -28.47 56.36 67.96
C GLN A 682 -29.03 55.48 66.81
N ARG A 683 -29.46 56.09 65.71
CA ARG A 683 -29.96 55.36 64.52
C ARG A 683 -28.92 54.44 63.89
N LEU A 684 -27.64 54.83 63.89
CA LEU A 684 -26.55 53.98 63.41
C LEU A 684 -26.36 52.73 64.27
N ILE A 685 -26.48 52.85 65.59
CA ILE A 685 -26.45 51.71 66.52
C ILE A 685 -27.61 50.76 66.26
N GLU A 686 -28.82 51.31 66.06
CA GLU A 686 -30.02 50.52 65.73
C GLU A 686 -29.87 49.78 64.41
N ALA A 687 -29.31 50.43 63.38
CA ALA A 687 -28.98 49.79 62.11
C ALA A 687 -27.92 48.67 62.26
N ILE A 688 -26.86 48.88 63.05
CA ILE A 688 -25.83 47.87 63.33
C ILE A 688 -26.40 46.67 64.09
N ASN A 689 -27.30 46.90 65.05
CA ASN A 689 -27.95 45.82 65.78
C ASN A 689 -28.95 45.04 64.90
N ALA A 690 -29.64 45.71 63.96
CA ALA A 690 -30.57 45.05 63.05
C ALA A 690 -29.90 44.04 62.12
N VAL A 691 -28.69 44.34 61.64
CA VAL A 691 -27.88 43.46 60.77
C VAL A 691 -26.97 42.49 61.53
N ARG A 692 -27.01 42.48 62.87
CA ARG A 692 -26.14 41.64 63.71
C ARG A 692 -26.24 40.15 63.37
N GLY A 693 -27.42 39.68 62.93
CA GLY A 693 -27.63 38.29 62.54
C GLY A 693 -26.99 37.89 61.21
N ASP A 694 -26.67 38.84 60.33
CA ASP A 694 -26.11 38.58 59.00
C ASP A 694 -24.57 38.42 59.01
N PHE A 695 -23.90 38.88 60.07
CA PHE A 695 -22.45 38.82 60.22
C PHE A 695 -22.04 37.91 61.38
N ALA A 696 -21.02 37.10 61.19
CA ALA A 696 -20.46 36.28 62.26
C ALA A 696 -19.63 37.10 63.27
N LYS A 697 -19.12 38.26 62.86
CA LYS A 697 -18.36 39.21 63.68
C LYS A 697 -18.62 40.65 63.24
N ILE A 698 -18.90 41.55 64.17
CA ILE A 698 -18.95 42.99 63.98
C ILE A 698 -17.98 43.67 64.97
N LEU A 699 -17.06 44.48 64.46
CA LEU A 699 -16.15 45.30 65.26
C LEU A 699 -16.43 46.78 65.00
N VAL A 700 -16.70 47.56 66.04
CA VAL A 700 -16.92 49.01 65.95
C VAL A 700 -15.79 49.75 66.66
N ILE A 701 -15.11 50.67 66.00
CA ILE A 701 -14.08 51.51 66.61
C ILE A 701 -14.64 52.91 66.85
N THR A 702 -14.50 53.39 68.08
CA THR A 702 -14.91 54.73 68.48
C THR A 702 -13.99 55.33 69.54
N HIS A 703 -13.82 56.65 69.50
CA HIS A 703 -13.27 57.44 70.60
C HIS A 703 -14.36 58.10 71.46
N LEU A 704 -15.64 57.95 71.10
CA LEU A 704 -16.76 58.55 71.82
C LEU A 704 -17.11 57.70 73.03
N ASP A 705 -16.86 58.22 74.24
CA ASP A 705 -17.15 57.52 75.49
C ASP A 705 -18.63 57.13 75.62
N GLU A 706 -19.54 58.01 75.16
CA GLU A 706 -20.99 57.78 75.13
C GLU A 706 -21.43 56.53 74.35
N LEU A 707 -20.59 56.01 73.44
CA LEU A 707 -20.88 54.81 72.65
C LEU A 707 -20.34 53.53 73.30
N LYS A 708 -19.44 53.61 74.28
CA LYS A 708 -18.82 52.43 74.92
C LYS A 708 -19.86 51.57 75.62
N ASP A 709 -20.83 52.19 76.28
CA ASP A 709 -21.82 51.51 77.10
C ASP A 709 -22.92 50.80 76.31
N VAL A 710 -22.95 50.97 74.98
CA VAL A 710 -24.00 50.44 74.11
C VAL A 710 -23.64 49.09 73.48
N PHE A 711 -22.37 48.67 73.56
CA PHE A 711 -21.88 47.39 73.01
C PHE A 711 -21.64 46.35 74.12
N PRO A 712 -21.95 45.06 73.87
CA PRO A 712 -21.92 44.01 74.89
C PRO A 712 -20.52 43.55 75.29
N THR A 713 -19.50 43.84 74.46
CA THR A 713 -18.10 43.52 74.74
C THR A 713 -17.24 44.70 74.30
N ARG A 714 -16.24 45.06 75.11
CA ARG A 714 -15.34 46.19 74.87
C ARG A 714 -13.91 45.70 74.77
N ILE A 715 -13.18 46.28 73.83
CA ILE A 715 -11.75 46.07 73.63
C ILE A 715 -11.11 47.43 73.92
N GLU A 716 -10.73 47.64 75.18
CA GLU A 716 -10.18 48.90 75.65
C GLU A 716 -8.68 48.97 75.36
N VAL A 717 -8.29 49.96 74.56
CA VAL A 717 -6.91 50.19 74.14
C VAL A 717 -6.33 51.35 74.93
N GLU A 718 -5.47 51.03 75.88
CA GLU A 718 -4.77 52.01 76.72
C GLU A 718 -3.34 52.24 76.23
N LYS A 719 -2.83 53.46 76.44
CA LYS A 719 -1.46 53.84 76.08
C LYS A 719 -0.59 53.91 77.33
N THR A 720 0.36 52.99 77.45
CA THR A 720 1.33 52.95 78.55
C THR A 720 2.72 53.44 78.11
N GLU A 721 3.63 53.64 79.06
CA GLU A 721 5.07 53.85 78.76
C GLU A 721 5.70 52.68 78.00
N ARG A 722 5.08 51.49 78.07
CA ARG A 722 5.50 50.28 77.37
C ARG A 722 4.83 50.08 76.02
N GLY A 723 4.10 51.09 75.54
CA GLY A 723 3.29 51.02 74.32
C GLY A 723 1.81 50.77 74.61
N SER A 724 1.05 50.47 73.57
CA SER A 724 -0.37 50.15 73.69
C SER A 724 -0.59 48.78 74.33
N VAL A 725 -1.57 48.70 75.22
CA VAL A 725 -2.08 47.45 75.80
C VAL A 725 -3.57 47.31 75.48
N VAL A 726 -4.10 46.08 75.57
CA VAL A 726 -5.52 45.79 75.30
C VAL A 726 -6.10 45.01 76.47
N ASN A 727 -7.22 45.51 76.99
CA ASN A 727 -8.06 44.81 77.95
C ASN A 727 -9.40 44.48 77.28
N ILE A 728 -9.95 43.30 77.54
CA ILE A 728 -11.27 42.91 77.03
C ILE A 728 -12.22 42.81 78.24
N THR A 729 -13.35 43.52 78.17
CA THR A 729 -14.36 43.64 79.24
C THR A 729 -15.78 43.43 78.74
#